data_AF-A0A7C7M0I7-F1
#
_entry.id   AF-A0A7C7M0I7-F1
#
_cell.length_a   1.000
_cell.length_b   1.000
_cell.length_c   1.000
_cell.angle_alpha   90.00
_cell.angle_beta   90.00
_cell.angle_gamma   90.00
#
_symmetry.space_group_name_H-M   'P 1'
#
loop_
_entity.id
_entity.type
_entity.pdbx_description
1 polymer ?
#
loop_
_entity_poly.entity_id
_entity_poly.type
_entity_poly.pdbx_seq_one_letter_code
_entity_poly.pdbx_strand_id
1 'polypeptide(L)'
;DTMFTLEANVSVRLNATNLGPTIDTWEVAPALPPGLAMSGDTGAINGTPIQRSGWATYQIWANNSGGSLLTNLTIAVHDLDADYLDITAGVSAVDYGGSWPSLIIPIGNWSFPVGLDWDDRPIISAGHVGMGKVVGYGHETMVWRASGDEGTLSSNALKWACNGGLKVALASSFNGWESTLEAEGYIVSTSATPDDLVGMDCFVGEFWNSWSDSQDRKVEQFMLAGGGVVLGGHAWYWSYSNSDAPHNYPGNQISKVSGLLVSTSSGSASMSFPVTPHSHYYRLRASLGAVSDHMTTGPLLNQADSAIAAGTISRAVSNLPFDFLNFWTQVRAMSNQTGWIQISASNTYTLGDDTIDDLVLNIQEKIMLGLPADELVTHPSSTDFPGEVPPGFPRVNRTLTVNGSFAGLPSQFGYAGAGAHGRMSTGLYAAPGEVVNVTFTTDVIGQDVYVLVGAHSDSLWGKTTLSRHPKVVRWWPVDNTTMEVGNSFGGVIYIAFAKGSSLGDVEVSIEHAVEMPRYIHGVTSIADWQSTIRDYPAPIAELESDNFILTIPSKDIRALDDPDYAMDFWDEALQMEHNLSGYTPWPRVERAVFDVQISAGWMHSGYPFMAHHASVAGVVNGTKMYQDGDWGMFHELGHNHQWMSSTLPGTTETTCNIYSVKLMTDLVGKNPREGHGSLNNASAKSRVETYFNNGANISSWSVWTALETYLQIQETFGWEPITAAYQEYYYNYSSQPSGDSNEFNQWAVQISLNTGHNLVPFLEAWGFPITQATHDAAAHLPVWTTDPLRGWVHDYDPILRDLLDNNITSSSADLEFDVYDNGTDVNLTVCWGLFDGGTNKATWGNCQTIGISTVGWKSHSVSGLVSGQTYHWRAMGENDNGQTWTQAAIFTTT
;
A
#
# COMPACT_ATOMS: atom_id res chain seq x y z
N ASP A 1 46.01 -12.32 16.60
CA ASP A 1 45.69 -10.91 16.85
C ASP A 1 46.31 -10.42 18.15
N THR A 2 46.68 -9.13 18.16
CA THR A 2 47.22 -8.43 19.35
C THR A 2 46.26 -7.36 19.84
N MET A 3 45.05 -7.26 19.29
CA MET A 3 43.99 -6.34 19.70
C MET A 3 42.69 -7.11 19.91
N PHE A 4 42.02 -6.89 21.04
CA PHE A 4 40.76 -7.56 21.39
C PHE A 4 39.74 -6.57 21.94
N THR A 5 38.52 -6.65 21.43
CA THR A 5 37.32 -6.05 22.03
C THR A 5 36.55 -7.13 22.76
N LEU A 6 36.20 -6.88 24.01
CA LEU A 6 35.51 -7.81 24.89
C LEU A 6 34.18 -7.21 25.35
N GLU A 7 33.19 -8.04 25.59
CA GLU A 7 31.89 -7.62 26.12
C GLU A 7 31.90 -7.75 27.64
N ALA A 8 31.46 -6.71 28.33
CA ALA A 8 31.27 -6.76 29.78
C ALA A 8 30.27 -7.86 30.14
N ASN A 9 30.51 -8.52 31.27
CA ASN A 9 29.69 -9.61 31.82
C ASN A 9 29.60 -10.89 30.96
N VAL A 10 30.43 -11.03 29.91
CA VAL A 10 30.52 -12.24 29.09
C VAL A 10 31.87 -12.95 29.33
N SER A 11 31.83 -14.25 29.63
CA SER A 11 33.06 -15.03 29.82
C SER A 11 33.88 -15.13 28.54
N VAL A 12 35.19 -14.91 28.64
CA VAL A 12 36.12 -15.02 27.52
C VAL A 12 37.32 -15.90 27.87
N ARG A 13 37.93 -16.48 26.84
CA ARG A 13 39.21 -17.16 26.92
C ARG A 13 40.08 -16.81 25.71
N LEU A 14 41.19 -16.13 25.95
CA LEU A 14 42.22 -15.82 24.96
C LEU A 14 43.39 -16.78 25.18
N ASN A 15 43.67 -17.66 24.23
CA ASN A 15 44.74 -18.63 24.36
C ASN A 15 46.07 -18.05 23.84
N ALA A 16 47.15 -18.22 24.61
CA ALA A 16 48.50 -17.95 24.12
C ALA A 16 48.94 -19.09 23.19
N THR A 17 49.61 -18.74 22.09
CA THR A 17 50.24 -19.72 21.19
C THR A 17 51.74 -19.64 21.34
N ASN A 18 52.37 -20.71 21.83
CA ASN A 18 53.81 -20.84 21.93
C ASN A 18 54.31 -21.90 20.95
N LEU A 19 55.17 -21.48 20.01
CA LEU A 19 55.82 -22.37 19.04
C LEU A 19 57.28 -22.70 19.42
N GLY A 20 57.74 -22.19 20.58
CA GLY A 20 59.08 -22.41 21.10
C GLY A 20 59.16 -23.48 22.19
N PRO A 21 60.27 -23.55 22.94
CA PRO A 21 60.41 -24.41 24.11
C PRO A 21 59.36 -24.08 25.19
N THR A 22 59.19 -24.99 26.15
CA THR A 22 58.31 -24.78 27.30
C THR A 22 58.61 -23.46 28.03
N ILE A 23 57.55 -22.75 28.41
CA ILE A 23 57.62 -21.50 29.17
C ILE A 23 57.50 -21.82 30.66
N ASP A 24 58.36 -21.22 31.48
CA ASP A 24 58.41 -21.42 32.93
C ASP A 24 57.41 -20.49 33.66
N THR A 25 57.30 -19.22 33.24
CA THR A 25 56.31 -18.27 33.79
C THR A 25 55.72 -17.34 32.73
N TRP A 26 54.46 -16.95 32.95
CA TRP A 26 53.76 -15.91 32.20
C TRP A 26 53.39 -14.73 33.09
N GLU A 27 53.63 -13.51 32.62
CA GLU A 27 53.38 -12.27 33.37
C GLU A 27 52.70 -11.21 32.49
N VAL A 28 51.91 -10.31 33.13
CA VAL A 28 51.20 -9.21 32.44
C VAL A 28 51.30 -7.89 33.23
N ALA A 29 51.54 -6.77 32.54
CA ALA A 29 51.49 -5.42 33.13
C ALA A 29 50.99 -4.37 32.11
N PRO A 30 50.15 -3.39 32.50
CA PRO A 30 49.51 -3.23 33.81
C PRO A 30 48.50 -4.36 34.13
N ALA A 31 47.84 -4.30 35.29
CA ALA A 31 46.84 -5.30 35.65
C ALA A 31 45.68 -5.32 34.62
N LEU A 32 45.26 -6.53 34.21
CA LEU A 32 44.15 -6.74 33.27
C LEU A 32 42.83 -6.13 33.80
N PRO A 33 41.85 -5.87 32.92
CA PRO A 33 40.53 -5.38 33.33
C PRO A 33 39.92 -6.26 34.43
N PRO A 34 39.21 -5.67 35.42
CA PRO A 34 38.62 -6.42 36.51
C PRO A 34 37.78 -7.61 36.03
N GLY A 35 38.01 -8.78 36.62
CA GLY A 35 37.34 -10.03 36.25
C GLY A 35 38.07 -10.89 35.22
N LEU A 36 39.15 -10.37 34.62
CA LEU A 36 40.09 -11.14 33.80
C LEU A 36 41.35 -11.49 34.58
N ALA A 37 41.88 -12.69 34.34
CA ALA A 37 43.15 -13.15 34.89
C ALA A 37 43.96 -13.90 33.84
N MET A 38 45.29 -13.85 33.96
CA MET A 38 46.20 -14.66 33.15
C MET A 38 46.61 -15.91 33.92
N SER A 39 46.55 -17.07 33.26
CA SER A 39 47.14 -18.31 33.78
C SER A 39 48.65 -18.23 33.73
N GLY A 40 49.31 -18.37 34.89
CA GLY A 40 50.77 -18.41 35.00
C GLY A 40 51.42 -19.62 34.31
N ASP A 41 50.66 -20.68 34.03
CA ASP A 41 51.14 -21.92 33.41
C ASP A 41 50.96 -21.92 31.89
N THR A 42 49.80 -21.48 31.40
CA THR A 42 49.46 -21.57 29.96
C THR A 42 49.53 -20.23 29.24
N GLY A 43 49.69 -19.11 29.94
CA GLY A 43 49.62 -17.76 29.37
C GLY A 43 48.22 -17.37 28.87
N ALA A 44 47.21 -18.21 29.08
CA ALA A 44 45.86 -17.94 28.63
C ALA A 44 45.21 -16.89 29.53
N ILE A 45 44.55 -15.90 28.93
CA ILE A 45 43.73 -14.93 29.66
C ILE A 45 42.29 -15.45 29.68
N ASN A 46 41.71 -15.58 30.87
CA ASN A 46 40.33 -16.04 31.03
C ASN A 46 39.59 -15.27 32.13
N GLY A 47 38.27 -15.38 32.11
CA GLY A 47 37.40 -14.76 33.10
C GLY A 47 36.24 -14.03 32.46
N THR A 48 35.54 -13.22 33.26
CA THR A 48 34.40 -12.42 32.84
C THR A 48 34.71 -10.98 33.21
N PRO A 49 34.99 -10.08 32.24
CA PRO A 49 35.27 -8.69 32.56
C PRO A 49 34.00 -8.04 33.10
N ILE A 50 34.06 -7.43 34.29
CA ILE A 50 32.87 -6.90 34.99
C ILE A 50 32.75 -5.38 34.93
N GLN A 51 33.69 -4.71 34.25
CA GLN A 51 33.72 -3.26 34.11
C GLN A 51 34.19 -2.85 32.73
N ARG A 52 33.53 -1.85 32.14
CA ARG A 52 33.96 -1.24 30.89
C ARG A 52 35.34 -0.61 31.03
N SER A 53 36.14 -0.68 29.97
CA SER A 53 37.46 -0.05 29.90
C SER A 53 37.77 0.38 28.48
N GLY A 54 38.31 1.60 28.32
CA GLY A 54 38.84 2.04 27.03
C GLY A 54 40.04 1.20 26.58
N TRP A 55 40.50 1.47 25.36
CA TRP A 55 41.66 0.79 24.78
C TRP A 55 42.92 1.01 25.63
N ALA A 56 43.49 -0.08 26.15
CA ALA A 56 44.73 -0.08 26.91
C ALA A 56 45.69 -1.17 26.40
N THR A 57 46.99 -0.88 26.38
CA THR A 57 48.03 -1.83 25.98
C THR A 57 48.64 -2.52 27.20
N TYR A 58 48.71 -3.84 27.13
CA TYR A 58 49.23 -4.75 28.14
C TYR A 58 50.46 -5.45 27.59
N GLN A 59 51.54 -5.40 28.34
CA GLN A 59 52.78 -6.11 28.06
C GLN A 59 52.68 -7.51 28.63
N ILE A 60 52.85 -8.52 27.77
CA ILE A 60 52.83 -9.94 28.14
C ILE A 60 54.24 -10.51 28.02
N TRP A 61 54.75 -11.09 29.10
CA TRP A 61 56.04 -11.78 29.11
C TRP A 61 55.86 -13.30 29.17
N ALA A 62 56.63 -13.99 28.34
CA ALA A 62 56.85 -15.43 28.44
C ALA A 62 58.32 -15.66 28.82
N ASN A 63 58.57 -16.24 29.99
CA ASN A 63 59.91 -16.39 30.55
C ASN A 63 60.30 -17.85 30.65
N ASN A 64 61.54 -18.18 30.27
CA ASN A 64 62.15 -19.46 30.60
C ASN A 64 63.66 -19.32 30.85
N SER A 65 64.33 -20.43 31.16
CA SER A 65 65.79 -20.46 31.38
C SER A 65 66.65 -19.87 30.25
N GLY A 66 66.12 -19.74 29.03
CA GLY A 66 66.81 -19.17 27.87
C GLY A 66 66.62 -17.66 27.69
N GLY A 67 65.69 -17.03 28.42
CA GLY A 67 65.40 -15.60 28.35
C GLY A 67 63.91 -15.26 28.47
N SER A 68 63.55 -14.03 28.11
CA SER A 68 62.18 -13.53 28.10
C SER A 68 61.75 -13.07 26.70
N LEU A 69 60.51 -13.35 26.34
CA LEU A 69 59.85 -12.82 25.15
C LEU A 69 58.74 -11.87 25.59
N LEU A 70 58.72 -10.66 25.01
CA LEU A 70 57.69 -9.65 25.25
C LEU A 70 56.78 -9.54 24.03
N THR A 71 55.46 -9.53 24.24
CA THR A 71 54.47 -9.13 23.25
C THR A 71 53.50 -8.11 23.82
N ASN A 72 52.99 -7.22 22.98
CA ASN A 72 51.95 -6.27 23.37
C ASN A 72 50.57 -6.81 22.99
N LEU A 73 49.62 -6.61 23.88
CA LEU A 73 48.22 -6.99 23.75
C LEU A 73 47.36 -5.77 24.09
N THR A 74 46.54 -5.29 23.18
CA THR A 74 45.62 -4.18 23.44
C THR A 74 44.22 -4.72 23.69
N ILE A 75 43.59 -4.32 24.78
CA ILE A 75 42.23 -4.75 25.15
C ILE A 75 41.35 -3.52 25.38
N ALA A 76 40.11 -3.59 24.90
CA ALA A 76 39.00 -2.76 25.35
C ALA A 76 37.85 -3.66 25.84
N VAL A 77 37.09 -3.18 26.83
CA VAL A 77 35.87 -3.83 27.31
C VAL A 77 34.70 -2.88 27.07
N HIS A 78 33.77 -3.29 26.23
CA HIS A 78 32.55 -2.55 25.91
C HIS A 78 31.39 -3.00 26.80
N ASP A 79 30.59 -2.04 27.24
CA ASP A 79 29.37 -2.27 28.00
C ASP A 79 28.28 -1.42 27.35
N LEU A 80 27.57 -2.05 26.40
CA LEU A 80 26.59 -1.37 25.56
C LEU A 80 25.34 -0.94 26.36
N ASP A 81 25.08 -1.57 27.51
CA ASP A 81 24.03 -1.14 28.44
C ASP A 81 24.43 0.16 29.14
N ALA A 82 25.67 0.23 29.62
CA ALA A 82 26.21 1.47 30.16
C ALA A 82 26.32 2.58 29.10
N ASP A 83 26.66 2.23 27.87
CA ASP A 83 26.69 3.18 26.76
C ASP A 83 25.30 3.73 26.41
N TYR A 84 24.27 2.87 26.39
CA TYR A 84 22.88 3.31 26.27
C TYR A 84 22.52 4.30 27.38
N LEU A 85 22.83 3.98 28.63
CA LEU A 85 22.52 4.84 29.78
C LEU A 85 23.26 6.19 29.74
N ASP A 86 24.50 6.20 29.24
CA ASP A 86 25.26 7.45 29.05
C ASP A 86 24.60 8.35 27.98
N ILE A 87 24.09 7.76 26.90
CA ILE A 87 23.43 8.50 25.82
C ILE A 87 22.04 9.00 26.26
N THR A 88 21.27 8.19 26.97
CA THR A 88 19.89 8.52 27.36
C THR A 88 19.76 9.19 28.73
N ALA A 89 20.89 9.55 29.37
CA ALA A 89 20.91 10.12 30.70
C ALA A 89 20.04 11.39 30.81
N GLY A 90 18.99 11.32 31.65
CA GLY A 90 18.08 12.44 31.88
C GLY A 90 17.03 12.66 30.78
N VAL A 91 16.94 11.74 29.82
CA VAL A 91 15.96 11.77 28.71
C VAL A 91 14.88 10.74 29.01
N SER A 92 13.62 11.13 28.98
CA SER A 92 12.48 10.24 29.25
C SER A 92 11.72 9.85 27.99
N ALA A 93 11.48 10.83 27.12
CA ALA A 93 10.83 10.66 25.84
C ALA A 93 11.24 11.81 24.93
N VAL A 94 11.16 11.58 23.62
CA VAL A 94 11.38 12.60 22.62
C VAL A 94 10.26 12.58 21.61
N ASP A 95 9.96 13.74 21.04
CA ASP A 95 9.07 13.88 19.89
C ASP A 95 9.61 14.93 18.91
N TYR A 96 10.09 14.45 17.76
CA TYR A 96 10.61 15.33 16.72
C TYR A 96 9.53 15.85 15.75
N GLY A 97 8.25 15.67 16.08
CA GLY A 97 7.11 16.27 15.39
C GLY A 97 6.95 15.77 13.95
N GLY A 98 6.82 16.69 12.99
CA GLY A 98 6.61 16.37 11.56
C GLY A 98 7.81 15.76 10.83
N SER A 99 8.81 15.23 11.54
CA SER A 99 9.94 14.52 10.95
C SER A 99 9.52 13.10 10.56
N TRP A 100 10.00 12.59 9.43
CA TRP A 100 9.72 11.22 8.99
C TRP A 100 11.05 10.46 8.93
N PRO A 101 11.47 9.82 10.03
CA PRO A 101 12.78 9.21 10.07
C PRO A 101 12.83 7.87 9.35
N SER A 102 14.00 7.54 8.81
CA SER A 102 14.36 6.18 8.43
C SER A 102 14.77 5.34 9.63
N LEU A 103 14.74 4.02 9.49
CA LEU A 103 15.35 3.15 10.48
C LEU A 103 16.88 3.19 10.34
N ILE A 104 17.59 3.24 11.45
CA ILE A 104 19.05 3.09 11.53
C ILE A 104 19.33 1.68 12.05
N ILE A 105 19.45 0.71 11.14
CA ILE A 105 19.63 -0.71 11.47
C ILE A 105 21.04 -0.92 12.03
N PRO A 106 21.19 -1.37 13.30
CA PRO A 106 22.49 -1.68 13.89
C PRO A 106 22.97 -3.06 13.40
N ILE A 107 23.90 -3.05 12.45
CA ILE A 107 24.44 -4.26 11.80
C ILE A 107 25.86 -4.61 12.28
N GLY A 108 26.54 -3.65 12.90
CA GLY A 108 27.86 -3.81 13.45
C GLY A 108 27.89 -4.70 14.69
N ASN A 109 29.02 -5.38 14.89
CA ASN A 109 29.23 -6.32 15.98
C ASN A 109 29.08 -5.67 17.38
N TRP A 110 29.38 -4.38 17.49
CA TRP A 110 29.30 -3.57 18.71
C TRP A 110 28.29 -2.42 18.57
N SER A 111 27.28 -2.62 17.72
CA SER A 111 26.20 -1.66 17.50
C SER A 111 24.94 -2.06 18.27
N PHE A 112 24.16 -1.08 18.67
CA PHE A 112 22.95 -1.23 19.47
C PHE A 112 21.97 -0.09 19.19
N PRO A 113 20.66 -0.33 19.30
CA PRO A 113 19.69 0.74 19.21
C PRO A 113 19.71 1.60 20.48
N VAL A 114 19.57 2.90 20.27
CA VAL A 114 19.42 3.92 21.31
C VAL A 114 17.95 4.31 21.45
N GLY A 115 17.27 4.55 20.32
CA GLY A 115 15.88 4.98 20.30
C GLY A 115 15.05 4.03 19.47
N LEU A 116 14.14 3.32 20.13
CA LEU A 116 13.13 2.47 19.51
C LEU A 116 11.79 3.20 19.48
N ASP A 117 11.07 3.11 18.36
CA ASP A 117 9.69 3.61 18.31
C ASP A 117 8.68 2.60 18.88
N TRP A 118 7.40 2.94 18.79
CA TRP A 118 6.30 2.13 19.34
C TRP A 118 6.18 0.72 18.73
N ASP A 119 6.79 0.48 17.57
CA ASP A 119 6.83 -0.82 16.89
C ASP A 119 8.23 -1.45 16.96
N ASP A 120 9.01 -1.12 18.00
CA ASP A 120 10.35 -1.69 18.23
C ASP A 120 11.34 -1.43 17.08
N ARG A 121 11.12 -0.38 16.28
CA ARG A 121 11.99 -0.05 15.14
C ARG A 121 13.12 0.87 15.57
N PRO A 122 14.38 0.58 15.20
CA PRO A 122 15.52 1.39 15.59
C PRO A 122 15.58 2.68 14.77
N ILE A 123 15.23 3.80 15.39
CA ILE A 123 15.25 5.13 14.76
C ILE A 123 16.57 5.84 15.06
N ILE A 124 17.18 5.54 16.21
CA ILE A 124 18.51 6.00 16.58
C ILE A 124 19.31 4.77 17.00
N SER A 125 20.52 4.63 16.46
CA SER A 125 21.44 3.55 16.83
C SER A 125 22.84 4.09 17.04
N ALA A 126 23.62 3.42 17.86
CA ALA A 126 25.00 3.77 18.16
C ALA A 126 25.89 2.53 18.10
N GLY A 127 27.20 2.73 18.05
CA GLY A 127 28.14 1.62 18.10
C GLY A 127 29.59 2.02 18.26
N HIS A 128 30.42 1.06 18.68
CA HIS A 128 31.88 1.20 18.68
C HIS A 128 32.44 0.78 17.32
N VAL A 129 33.36 1.58 16.77
CA VAL A 129 33.96 1.38 15.44
C VAL A 129 35.48 1.48 15.57
N GLY A 130 36.17 0.35 15.58
CA GLY A 130 37.61 0.31 15.86
C GLY A 130 37.91 0.93 17.23
N MET A 131 38.68 2.02 17.26
CA MET A 131 38.96 2.77 18.49
C MET A 131 37.95 3.88 18.80
N GLY A 132 37.11 4.25 17.82
CA GLY A 132 36.14 5.34 17.92
C GLY A 132 34.71 4.85 18.09
N LYS A 133 33.77 5.76 17.84
CA LYS A 133 32.33 5.56 18.08
C LYS A 133 31.49 6.26 17.02
N VAL A 134 30.28 5.76 16.81
CA VAL A 134 29.31 6.35 15.91
C VAL A 134 27.91 6.41 16.53
N VAL A 135 27.17 7.48 16.25
CA VAL A 135 25.73 7.60 16.51
C VAL A 135 25.03 8.00 15.21
N GLY A 136 23.95 7.30 14.87
CA GLY A 136 23.13 7.56 13.69
C GLY A 136 21.70 7.88 14.06
N TYR A 137 21.15 8.95 13.47
CA TYR A 137 19.75 9.37 13.59
C TYR A 137 19.01 9.15 12.27
N GLY A 138 17.77 8.66 12.35
CA GLY A 138 16.90 8.42 11.21
C GLY A 138 16.53 9.66 10.38
N HIS A 139 16.85 10.86 10.85
CA HIS A 139 16.62 12.11 10.15
C HIS A 139 17.63 13.17 10.61
N GLU A 140 18.10 14.02 9.70
CA GLU A 140 19.12 15.04 9.94
C GLU A 140 18.67 16.08 10.99
N THR A 141 17.38 16.45 10.97
CA THR A 141 16.79 17.38 11.95
C THR A 141 16.75 16.83 13.39
N MET A 142 17.02 15.54 13.59
CA MET A 142 17.00 14.91 14.92
C MET A 142 18.36 14.97 15.64
N VAL A 143 19.44 15.20 14.90
CA VAL A 143 20.82 15.24 15.43
C VAL A 143 21.01 16.36 16.45
N TRP A 144 20.31 17.48 16.27
CA TRP A 144 20.42 18.64 17.15
C TRP A 144 19.06 19.29 17.44
N ARG A 145 18.82 19.51 18.73
CA ARG A 145 17.79 20.43 19.26
C ARG A 145 18.40 21.33 20.33
N ALA A 146 17.89 22.55 20.43
CA ALA A 146 18.44 23.57 21.32
C ALA A 146 18.05 23.39 22.81
N SER A 147 17.00 22.61 23.10
CA SER A 147 16.47 22.43 24.46
C SER A 147 15.61 21.16 24.56
N GLY A 148 15.09 20.88 25.76
CA GLY A 148 14.22 19.73 26.03
C GLY A 148 14.99 18.42 26.18
N ASP A 149 14.23 17.33 26.22
CA ASP A 149 14.77 15.97 26.26
C ASP A 149 15.53 15.68 24.95
N GLU A 150 15.09 16.22 23.81
CA GLU A 150 15.79 16.11 22.51
C GLU A 150 17.16 16.80 22.52
N GLY A 151 17.25 18.00 23.09
CA GLY A 151 18.51 18.73 23.21
C GLY A 151 19.48 18.02 24.15
N THR A 152 18.95 17.51 25.27
CA THR A 152 19.72 16.70 26.22
C THR A 152 20.28 15.44 25.56
N LEU A 153 19.46 14.73 24.78
CA LEU A 153 19.88 13.56 24.00
C LEU A 153 20.96 13.92 22.98
N SER A 154 20.84 15.07 22.30
CA SER A 154 21.83 15.57 21.34
C SER A 154 23.20 15.77 22.00
N SER A 155 23.25 16.48 23.13
CA SER A 155 24.49 16.74 23.87
C SER A 155 25.10 15.46 24.45
N ASN A 156 24.29 14.54 24.98
CA ASN A 156 24.76 13.26 25.51
C ASN A 156 25.36 12.38 24.39
N ALA A 157 24.68 12.27 23.26
CA ALA A 157 25.15 11.49 22.11
C ALA A 157 26.50 12.00 21.59
N LEU A 158 26.64 13.32 21.42
CA LEU A 158 27.90 13.94 21.02
C LEU A 158 29.00 13.65 22.05
N LYS A 159 28.74 13.91 23.33
CA LYS A 159 29.70 13.67 24.41
C LYS A 159 30.17 12.22 24.46
N TRP A 160 29.24 11.27 24.31
CA TRP A 160 29.56 9.85 24.29
C TRP A 160 30.43 9.50 23.07
N ALA A 161 30.09 10.02 21.89
CA ALA A 161 30.84 9.81 20.65
C ALA A 161 32.27 10.37 20.72
N CYS A 162 32.45 11.57 21.28
CA CYS A 162 33.77 12.21 21.38
C CYS A 162 34.71 11.54 22.39
N ASN A 163 34.19 10.63 23.22
CA ASN A 163 34.98 9.81 24.13
C ASN A 163 35.94 10.63 25.03
N GLY A 164 35.50 11.81 25.47
CA GLY A 164 36.28 12.74 26.30
C GLY A 164 37.09 13.80 25.53
N GLY A 165 37.10 13.74 24.20
CA GLY A 165 37.61 14.81 23.34
C GLY A 165 36.71 16.05 23.32
N LEU A 166 37.27 17.19 22.93
CA LEU A 166 36.62 18.50 22.97
C LEU A 166 36.61 19.23 21.62
N LYS A 167 37.29 18.72 20.59
CA LYS A 167 37.34 19.34 19.27
C LYS A 167 36.28 18.74 18.34
N VAL A 168 35.30 19.54 17.97
CA VAL A 168 34.14 19.10 17.18
C VAL A 168 34.15 19.79 15.82
N ALA A 169 34.18 19.00 14.76
CA ALA A 169 33.92 19.44 13.40
C ALA A 169 32.41 19.33 13.11
N LEU A 170 31.77 20.44 12.73
CA LEU A 170 30.37 20.48 12.32
C LEU A 170 30.28 20.67 10.81
N ALA A 171 29.55 19.79 10.12
CA ALA A 171 29.12 20.06 8.76
C ALA A 171 28.22 21.31 8.71
N SER A 172 28.12 21.94 7.55
CA SER A 172 27.45 23.23 7.38
C SER A 172 26.00 23.27 7.85
N SER A 173 25.26 22.15 7.71
CA SER A 173 23.87 22.04 8.17
C SER A 173 23.71 22.08 9.70
N PHE A 174 24.78 21.82 10.45
CA PHE A 174 24.78 21.83 11.91
C PHE A 174 25.46 23.05 12.53
N ASN A 175 25.88 24.05 11.73
CA ASN A 175 26.52 25.27 12.24
C ASN A 175 25.67 26.00 13.30
N GLY A 176 24.35 25.85 13.29
CA GLY A 176 23.47 26.40 14.33
C GLY A 176 23.76 25.89 15.75
N TRP A 177 24.46 24.77 15.89
CA TRP A 177 24.84 24.18 17.19
C TRP A 177 26.11 24.80 17.80
N GLU A 178 26.89 25.56 17.03
CA GLU A 178 28.21 26.10 17.44
C GLU A 178 28.17 26.79 18.81
N SER A 179 27.32 27.81 18.97
CA SER A 179 27.25 28.60 20.20
C SER A 179 26.89 27.79 21.46
N THR A 180 26.05 26.76 21.32
CA THR A 180 25.70 25.88 22.45
C THR A 180 26.89 24.99 22.81
N LEU A 181 27.59 24.42 21.82
CA LEU A 181 28.76 23.58 22.05
C LEU A 181 29.92 24.38 22.67
N GLU A 182 30.17 25.60 22.20
CA GLU A 182 31.16 26.48 22.81
C GLU A 182 30.82 26.80 24.28
N ALA A 183 29.53 27.03 24.58
CA ALA A 183 29.06 27.23 25.95
C ALA A 183 29.22 25.97 26.83
N GLU A 184 29.17 24.77 26.23
CA GLU A 184 29.46 23.49 26.88
C GLU A 184 30.97 23.18 26.98
N GLY A 185 31.83 24.02 26.40
CA GLY A 185 33.29 23.93 26.52
C GLY A 185 34.00 23.23 25.35
N TYR A 186 33.30 22.96 24.25
CA TYR A 186 33.90 22.41 23.04
C TYR A 186 34.63 23.48 22.23
N ILE A 187 35.62 23.05 21.45
CA ILE A 187 36.29 23.83 20.40
C ILE A 187 35.66 23.41 19.08
N VAL A 188 34.91 24.31 18.45
CA VAL A 188 34.11 24.00 17.27
C VAL A 188 34.79 24.49 15.98
N SER A 189 34.80 23.64 14.95
CA SER A 189 35.12 24.01 13.57
C SER A 189 33.87 23.84 12.72
N THR A 190 33.30 24.94 12.23
CA THR A 190 32.07 24.93 11.42
C THR A 190 32.33 24.71 9.94
N SER A 191 31.29 24.28 9.21
CA SER A 191 31.35 23.97 7.77
C SER A 191 32.46 22.99 7.39
N ALA A 192 32.82 22.08 8.31
CA ALA A 192 33.85 21.09 8.11
C ALA A 192 33.40 19.98 7.16
N THR A 193 34.35 19.44 6.40
CA THR A 193 34.18 18.28 5.54
C THR A 193 35.03 17.11 6.08
N PRO A 194 34.88 15.89 5.54
CA PRO A 194 35.78 14.79 5.89
C PRO A 194 37.27 15.06 5.63
N ASP A 195 37.62 16.08 4.84
CA ASP A 195 39.00 16.50 4.62
C ASP A 195 39.62 17.24 5.81
N ASP A 196 38.77 17.75 6.72
CA ASP A 196 39.16 18.62 7.84
C ASP A 196 39.26 17.87 9.18
N LEU A 197 39.11 16.54 9.18
CA LEU A 197 39.02 15.73 10.41
C LEU A 197 40.36 15.56 11.15
N VAL A 198 41.48 15.95 10.54
CA VAL A 198 42.80 15.80 11.13
C VAL A 198 42.90 16.63 12.42
N GLY A 199 43.11 15.95 13.55
CA GLY A 199 43.27 16.57 14.86
C GLY A 199 41.95 17.00 15.52
N MET A 200 40.81 16.64 14.93
CA MET A 200 39.49 16.71 15.56
C MET A 200 39.24 15.46 16.41
N ASP A 201 38.36 15.56 17.39
CA ASP A 201 37.93 14.43 18.22
C ASP A 201 36.59 13.87 17.74
N CYS A 202 35.74 14.76 17.20
CA CYS A 202 34.38 14.46 16.77
C CYS A 202 34.02 15.11 15.44
N PHE A 203 33.14 14.46 14.70
CA PHE A 203 32.52 14.99 13.49
C PHE A 203 31.00 14.81 13.52
N VAL A 204 30.26 15.89 13.25
CA VAL A 204 28.80 15.88 13.11
C VAL A 204 28.45 16.20 11.67
N GLY A 205 27.67 15.33 11.03
CA GLY A 205 27.35 15.43 9.61
C GLY A 205 26.03 14.74 9.24
N GLU A 206 25.82 14.56 7.94
CA GLU A 206 24.59 14.00 7.40
C GLU A 206 24.86 12.65 6.73
N PHE A 207 23.91 11.73 6.84
CA PHE A 207 23.86 10.58 5.95
C PHE A 207 23.48 11.01 4.53
N TRP A 208 22.75 12.11 4.37
CA TRP A 208 22.49 12.75 3.09
C TRP A 208 23.67 13.67 2.74
N ASN A 209 24.77 13.09 2.25
CA ASN A 209 25.98 13.84 1.92
C ASN A 209 26.36 13.72 0.44
N SER A 210 27.39 14.47 0.05
CA SER A 210 27.99 14.45 -1.29
C SER A 210 29.47 14.03 -1.24
N TRP A 211 29.80 13.15 -0.29
CA TRP A 211 31.18 12.69 -0.12
C TRP A 211 31.62 11.85 -1.33
N SER A 212 32.90 12.02 -1.68
CA SER A 212 33.58 11.10 -2.58
C SER A 212 34.04 9.85 -1.84
N ASP A 213 34.34 8.76 -2.55
CA ASP A 213 34.96 7.56 -1.97
C ASP A 213 36.20 7.86 -1.12
N SER A 214 36.96 8.90 -1.50
CA SER A 214 38.14 9.33 -0.73
C SER A 214 37.76 9.95 0.60
N GLN A 215 36.65 10.67 0.66
CA GLN A 215 36.13 11.29 1.87
C GLN A 215 35.44 10.24 2.76
N ASP A 216 34.69 9.30 2.18
CA ASP A 216 34.15 8.14 2.91
C ASP A 216 35.26 7.39 3.64
N ARG A 217 36.35 7.04 2.93
CA ARG A 217 37.52 6.38 3.53
C ARG A 217 38.17 7.21 4.65
N LYS A 218 38.12 8.55 4.58
CA LYS A 218 38.63 9.41 5.66
C LYS A 218 37.74 9.33 6.90
N VAL A 219 36.42 9.31 6.74
CA VAL A 219 35.49 9.11 7.86
C VAL A 219 35.68 7.73 8.49
N GLU A 220 35.80 6.68 7.67
CA GLU A 220 36.11 5.33 8.14
C GLU A 220 37.42 5.28 8.94
N GLN A 221 38.50 5.83 8.39
CA GLN A 221 39.80 5.89 9.07
C GLN A 221 39.75 6.72 10.35
N PHE A 222 39.00 7.82 10.33
CA PHE A 222 38.80 8.67 11.50
C PHE A 222 38.14 7.89 12.64
N MET A 223 37.04 7.17 12.37
CA MET A 223 36.40 6.30 13.37
C MET A 223 37.35 5.20 13.84
N LEU A 224 37.99 4.46 12.91
CA LEU A 224 38.91 3.37 13.25
C LEU A 224 40.08 3.83 14.14
N ALA A 225 40.53 5.07 13.98
CA ALA A 225 41.63 5.67 14.74
C ALA A 225 41.23 6.30 16.09
N GLY A 226 39.94 6.33 16.45
CA GLY A 226 39.48 6.87 17.73
C GLY A 226 38.49 8.02 17.65
N GLY A 227 38.20 8.54 16.45
CA GLY A 227 37.28 9.65 16.24
C GLY A 227 35.82 9.27 16.48
N GLY A 228 35.05 10.22 17.00
CA GLY A 228 33.60 10.11 17.17
C GLY A 228 32.83 10.67 15.97
N VAL A 229 31.80 9.99 15.50
CA VAL A 229 30.97 10.45 14.38
C VAL A 229 29.49 10.47 14.78
N VAL A 230 28.78 11.57 14.51
CA VAL A 230 27.33 11.68 14.69
C VAL A 230 26.70 12.06 13.36
N LEU A 231 25.81 11.22 12.83
CA LEU A 231 25.18 11.42 11.52
C LEU A 231 23.66 11.39 11.63
N GLY A 232 22.98 12.17 10.79
CA GLY A 232 21.53 12.07 10.62
C GLY A 232 21.11 12.11 9.16
N GLY A 233 20.04 11.40 8.82
CA GLY A 233 19.47 11.44 7.47
C GLY A 233 18.55 10.24 7.20
N HIS A 234 17.77 10.37 6.13
CA HIS A 234 16.71 9.43 5.79
C HIS A 234 16.83 8.95 4.33
N ALA A 235 16.68 7.64 4.10
CA ALA A 235 16.79 7.02 2.77
C ALA A 235 15.44 6.69 2.12
N TRP A 236 14.31 6.72 2.86
CA TRP A 236 12.99 6.42 2.27
C TRP A 236 12.65 7.38 1.12
N TYR A 237 12.87 8.68 1.28
CA TYR A 237 12.60 9.66 0.23
C TYR A 237 13.58 9.53 -0.94
N TRP A 238 14.86 9.26 -0.63
CA TRP A 238 15.88 8.95 -1.63
C TRP A 238 15.47 7.80 -2.55
N SER A 239 14.83 6.77 -1.98
CA SER A 239 14.42 5.56 -2.69
C SER A 239 13.27 5.76 -3.68
N TYR A 240 12.61 6.91 -3.68
CA TYR A 240 11.59 7.23 -4.68
C TYR A 240 12.18 7.45 -6.09
N SER A 241 13.47 7.79 -6.18
CA SER A 241 14.15 8.08 -7.46
C SER A 241 15.40 7.25 -7.68
N ASN A 242 15.76 6.39 -6.72
CA ASN A 242 16.99 5.62 -6.76
C ASN A 242 16.75 4.21 -6.17
N SER A 243 17.54 3.24 -6.61
CA SER A 243 17.47 1.85 -6.15
C SER A 243 18.72 1.44 -5.39
N ASP A 244 18.63 0.30 -4.70
CA ASP A 244 19.75 -0.32 -3.98
C ASP A 244 20.39 0.63 -2.93
N ALA A 245 19.55 1.19 -2.07
CA ALA A 245 19.96 2.06 -0.98
C ALA A 245 21.11 1.53 -0.10
N PRO A 246 21.22 0.21 0.18
CA PRO A 246 22.36 -0.32 0.95
C PRO A 246 23.73 -0.05 0.32
N HIS A 247 23.81 0.09 -1.02
CA HIS A 247 25.06 0.39 -1.73
C HIS A 247 25.13 1.83 -2.24
N ASN A 248 24.00 2.42 -2.60
CA ASN A 248 23.98 3.67 -3.38
C ASN A 248 23.57 4.90 -2.54
N TYR A 249 22.92 4.72 -1.39
CA TYR A 249 22.62 5.85 -0.52
C TYR A 249 23.92 6.40 0.08
N PRO A 250 24.21 7.72 0.02
CA PRO A 250 25.52 8.26 0.39
C PRO A 250 25.99 7.83 1.79
N GLY A 251 25.11 7.90 2.78
CA GLY A 251 25.43 7.49 4.15
C GLY A 251 25.70 6.00 4.34
N ASN A 252 25.23 5.15 3.42
CA ASN A 252 25.42 3.70 3.49
C ASN A 252 26.77 3.24 2.89
N GLN A 253 27.51 4.12 2.20
CA GLN A 253 28.85 3.80 1.68
C GLN A 253 29.81 3.36 2.79
N ILE A 254 29.66 3.92 3.99
CA ILE A 254 30.47 3.58 5.17
C ILE A 254 29.82 2.53 6.08
N SER A 255 28.63 2.00 5.75
CA SER A 255 27.81 1.16 6.64
C SER A 255 28.51 -0.13 7.09
N LYS A 256 29.30 -0.75 6.20
CA LYS A 256 30.08 -1.97 6.50
C LYS A 256 31.17 -1.71 7.55
N VAL A 257 31.67 -0.48 7.67
CA VAL A 257 32.65 -0.07 8.68
C VAL A 257 31.98 0.53 9.91
N SER A 258 31.04 1.47 9.73
CA SER A 258 30.32 2.12 10.82
C SER A 258 29.43 1.16 11.60
N GLY A 259 28.96 0.09 10.96
CA GLY A 259 28.02 -0.85 11.54
C GLY A 259 26.59 -0.31 11.62
N LEU A 260 26.28 0.83 10.99
CA LEU A 260 24.95 1.42 10.95
C LEU A 260 24.48 1.53 9.49
N LEU A 261 23.30 1.00 9.20
CA LEU A 261 22.66 1.07 7.88
C LEU A 261 21.38 1.91 7.94
N VAL A 262 21.25 2.87 7.05
CA VAL A 262 20.02 3.67 6.86
C VAL A 262 19.07 2.94 5.92
N SER A 263 17.89 2.57 6.44
CA SER A 263 16.84 1.85 5.74
C SER A 263 15.98 2.76 4.85
N THR A 264 15.38 2.20 3.80
CA THR A 264 14.33 2.88 3.02
C THR A 264 12.95 2.80 3.67
N SER A 265 12.81 2.08 4.78
CA SER A 265 11.59 2.06 5.60
C SER A 265 11.56 3.29 6.51
N SER A 266 10.37 3.83 6.74
CA SER A 266 10.15 4.93 7.69
C SER A 266 9.63 4.42 9.04
N GLY A 267 9.96 5.14 10.11
CA GLY A 267 9.45 4.91 11.46
C GLY A 267 8.84 6.16 12.09
N SER A 268 8.56 6.10 13.40
CA SER A 268 8.02 7.26 14.14
C SER A 268 9.12 8.22 14.60
N ALA A 269 8.79 9.51 14.64
CA ALA A 269 9.61 10.55 15.25
C ALA A 269 9.48 10.61 16.79
N SER A 270 8.58 9.82 17.38
CA SER A 270 8.34 9.81 18.82
C SER A 270 8.84 8.50 19.44
N MET A 271 9.61 8.61 20.52
CA MET A 271 10.25 7.46 21.18
C MET A 271 10.26 7.66 22.70
N SER A 272 10.36 6.55 23.43
CA SER A 272 10.50 6.54 24.89
C SER A 272 11.82 5.90 25.29
N PHE A 273 12.45 6.42 26.33
CA PHE A 273 13.75 5.96 26.82
C PHE A 273 13.60 5.40 28.23
N PRO A 274 13.47 4.08 28.38
CA PRO A 274 13.42 3.46 29.70
C PRO A 274 14.73 3.67 30.47
N VAL A 275 14.61 3.82 31.79
CA VAL A 275 15.76 3.87 32.72
C VAL A 275 16.51 2.55 32.82
N THR A 276 15.90 1.46 32.35
CA THR A 276 16.56 0.16 32.17
C THR A 276 16.89 0.01 30.70
N PRO A 277 18.12 -0.40 30.33
CA PRO A 277 18.47 -0.68 28.95
C PRO A 277 17.50 -1.64 28.29
N HIS A 278 17.34 -1.49 26.97
CA HIS A 278 16.56 -2.43 26.17
C HIS A 278 17.11 -3.85 26.28
N SER A 279 16.27 -4.85 26.01
CA SER A 279 16.70 -6.25 25.94
C SER A 279 17.93 -6.40 25.05
N HIS A 280 18.88 -7.25 25.44
CA HIS A 280 20.08 -7.50 24.63
C HIS A 280 19.75 -8.08 23.25
N TYR A 281 18.55 -8.66 23.06
CA TYR A 281 18.05 -9.16 21.77
C TYR A 281 17.62 -8.07 20.77
N TYR A 282 17.72 -6.79 21.12
CA TYR A 282 17.68 -5.73 20.11
C TYR A 282 19.02 -5.54 19.38
N ARG A 283 20.06 -6.27 19.81
CA ARG A 283 21.38 -6.29 19.15
C ARG A 283 21.45 -7.45 18.17
N LEU A 284 21.72 -7.16 16.90
CA LEU A 284 21.67 -8.16 15.84
C LEU A 284 22.53 -9.39 16.13
N ARG A 285 23.77 -9.20 16.63
CA ARG A 285 24.67 -10.30 16.97
C ARG A 285 24.11 -11.22 18.04
N ALA A 286 23.55 -10.65 19.12
CA ALA A 286 23.02 -11.41 20.23
C ALA A 286 21.80 -12.23 19.78
N SER A 287 20.94 -11.63 18.96
CA SER A 287 19.77 -12.29 18.38
C SER A 287 20.16 -13.42 17.43
N LEU A 288 21.14 -13.20 16.55
CA LEU A 288 21.64 -14.26 15.66
C LEU A 288 22.13 -15.47 16.45
N GLY A 289 22.95 -15.25 17.49
CA GLY A 289 23.43 -16.33 18.36
C GLY A 289 22.28 -17.06 19.06
N ALA A 290 21.37 -16.31 19.69
CA ALA A 290 20.31 -16.90 20.48
C ALA A 290 19.24 -17.62 19.66
N VAL A 291 18.90 -17.12 18.47
CA VAL A 291 18.02 -17.83 17.53
C VAL A 291 18.69 -19.09 17.00
N SER A 292 19.99 -19.02 16.66
CA SER A 292 20.76 -20.21 16.28
C SER A 292 20.75 -21.28 17.40
N ASP A 293 20.96 -20.87 18.64
CA ASP A 293 20.95 -21.78 19.80
C ASP A 293 19.54 -22.34 20.06
N HIS A 294 18.49 -21.51 19.94
CA HIS A 294 17.09 -21.92 20.03
C HIS A 294 16.77 -23.05 19.04
N MET A 295 17.29 -22.95 17.81
CA MET A 295 17.03 -23.91 16.73
C MET A 295 17.87 -25.20 16.83
N THR A 296 18.98 -25.20 17.57
CA THR A 296 19.96 -26.31 17.52
C THR A 296 20.21 -26.98 18.87
N THR A 297 20.85 -26.27 19.81
CA THR A 297 21.40 -26.85 21.04
C THR A 297 20.55 -26.58 22.28
N GLY A 298 19.62 -25.62 22.21
CA GLY A 298 18.99 -25.00 23.37
C GLY A 298 19.97 -24.13 24.17
N PRO A 299 19.49 -23.33 25.15
CA PRO A 299 18.11 -23.27 25.67
C PRO A 299 17.14 -22.51 24.75
N LEU A 300 15.85 -22.86 24.83
CA LEU A 300 14.79 -22.16 24.11
C LEU A 300 14.58 -20.75 24.69
N LEU A 301 14.49 -19.77 23.81
CA LEU A 301 13.98 -18.44 24.12
C LEU A 301 12.53 -18.50 24.62
N ASN A 302 12.19 -17.64 25.58
CA ASN A 302 10.78 -17.42 25.93
C ASN A 302 10.09 -16.55 24.87
N GLN A 303 8.76 -16.47 24.91
CA GLN A 303 7.97 -15.78 23.89
C GLN A 303 8.35 -14.30 23.68
N ALA A 304 8.62 -13.56 24.75
CA ALA A 304 8.99 -12.14 24.64
C ALA A 304 10.36 -11.96 23.99
N ASP A 305 11.33 -12.77 24.39
CA ASP A 305 12.69 -12.74 23.84
C ASP A 305 12.72 -13.24 22.40
N SER A 306 11.94 -14.27 22.06
CA SER A 306 11.77 -14.74 20.69
C SER A 306 11.20 -13.64 19.78
N ALA A 307 10.18 -12.91 20.23
CA ALA A 307 9.59 -11.82 19.45
C ALA A 307 10.60 -10.71 19.16
N ILE A 308 11.38 -10.29 20.17
CA ILE A 308 12.41 -9.26 20.01
C ILE A 308 13.53 -9.75 19.09
N ALA A 309 14.07 -10.95 19.32
CA ALA A 309 15.15 -11.52 18.52
C ALA A 309 14.72 -11.72 17.07
N ALA A 310 13.52 -12.28 16.85
CA ALA A 310 12.94 -12.47 15.53
C ALA A 310 12.72 -11.15 14.79
N GLY A 311 12.13 -10.16 15.45
CA GLY A 311 11.93 -8.82 14.89
C GLY A 311 13.25 -8.15 14.50
N THR A 312 14.28 -8.27 15.33
CA THR A 312 15.62 -7.71 15.06
C THR A 312 16.25 -8.33 13.80
N ILE A 313 16.23 -9.67 13.68
CA ILE A 313 16.79 -10.36 12.51
C ILE A 313 15.92 -10.08 11.27
N SER A 314 14.60 -10.12 11.38
CA SER A 314 13.65 -9.86 10.29
C SER A 314 13.84 -8.47 9.66
N ARG A 315 14.09 -7.44 10.48
CA ARG A 315 14.42 -6.08 10.00
C ARG A 315 15.74 -6.06 9.23
N ALA A 316 16.77 -6.77 9.70
CA ALA A 316 18.03 -6.90 8.98
C ALA A 316 17.88 -7.67 7.66
N VAL A 317 17.16 -8.81 7.66
CA VAL A 317 16.79 -9.60 6.48
C VAL A 317 16.07 -8.75 5.42
N SER A 318 15.20 -7.84 5.87
CA SER A 318 14.42 -6.99 4.97
C SER A 318 15.21 -5.86 4.32
N ASN A 319 16.39 -5.51 4.85
CA ASN A 319 17.17 -4.34 4.43
C ASN A 319 18.57 -4.67 3.91
N LEU A 320 19.13 -5.83 4.24
CA LEU A 320 20.50 -6.18 3.89
C LEU A 320 20.60 -7.03 2.61
N PRO A 321 21.37 -6.60 1.61
CA PRO A 321 21.68 -7.42 0.44
C PRO A 321 22.63 -8.57 0.79
N PHE A 322 22.70 -9.58 -0.08
CA PHE A 322 23.40 -10.84 0.21
C PHE A 322 24.91 -10.73 0.37
N ASP A 323 25.52 -9.65 -0.11
CA ASP A 323 26.95 -9.38 0.02
C ASP A 323 27.35 -8.89 1.43
N PHE A 324 26.39 -8.69 2.34
CA PHE A 324 26.63 -8.57 3.78
C PHE A 324 26.91 -9.95 4.41
N LEU A 325 28.03 -10.55 3.99
CA LEU A 325 28.36 -11.96 4.27
C LEU A 325 28.37 -12.32 5.76
N ASN A 326 28.81 -11.40 6.63
CA ASN A 326 28.85 -11.63 8.09
C ASN A 326 27.45 -11.93 8.67
N PHE A 327 26.42 -11.33 8.09
CA PHE A 327 25.03 -11.55 8.46
C PHE A 327 24.46 -12.77 7.73
N TRP A 328 24.50 -12.76 6.39
CA TRP A 328 23.83 -13.77 5.58
C TRP A 328 24.42 -15.17 5.70
N THR A 329 25.71 -15.31 6.02
CA THR A 329 26.31 -16.64 6.28
C THR A 329 25.63 -17.32 7.47
N GLN A 330 25.33 -16.57 8.55
CA GLN A 330 24.67 -17.12 9.74
C GLN A 330 23.19 -17.39 9.47
N VAL A 331 22.50 -16.43 8.84
CA VAL A 331 21.07 -16.54 8.52
C VAL A 331 20.77 -17.69 7.55
N ARG A 332 21.60 -17.88 6.52
CA ARG A 332 21.47 -19.03 5.60
C ARG A 332 21.74 -20.35 6.30
N ALA A 333 22.66 -20.39 7.26
CA ALA A 333 22.90 -21.59 8.05
C ALA A 333 21.65 -21.99 8.85
N MET A 334 20.92 -21.03 9.43
CA MET A 334 19.64 -21.28 10.12
C MET A 334 18.62 -21.92 9.19
N SER A 335 18.41 -21.35 7.99
CA SER A 335 17.47 -21.90 6.99
C SER A 335 17.87 -23.28 6.49
N ASN A 336 19.18 -23.53 6.30
CA ASN A 336 19.67 -24.82 5.84
C ASN A 336 19.50 -25.93 6.89
N GLN A 337 19.56 -25.57 8.18
CA GLN A 337 19.40 -26.52 9.28
C GLN A 337 17.94 -26.97 9.45
N THR A 338 16.97 -26.07 9.28
CA THR A 338 15.53 -26.41 9.36
C THR A 338 14.98 -27.02 8.08
N GLY A 339 15.60 -26.72 6.93
CA GLY A 339 15.04 -27.04 5.63
C GLY A 339 13.84 -26.16 5.29
N TRP A 340 13.30 -26.32 4.08
CA TRP A 340 12.16 -25.54 3.62
C TRP A 340 10.89 -25.82 4.43
N ILE A 341 10.25 -24.75 4.93
CA ILE A 341 8.90 -24.84 5.48
C ILE A 341 7.96 -25.18 4.32
N GLN A 342 7.23 -26.28 4.42
CA GLN A 342 6.34 -26.71 3.35
C GLN A 342 4.91 -26.27 3.66
N ILE A 343 4.36 -25.38 2.84
CA ILE A 343 2.99 -24.90 2.98
C ILE A 343 2.15 -25.37 1.79
N SER A 344 0.99 -25.96 2.07
CA SER A 344 -0.02 -26.31 1.06
C SER A 344 -1.44 -26.31 1.64
N ALA A 345 -2.46 -26.45 0.80
CA ALA A 345 -3.85 -26.48 1.26
C ALA A 345 -4.16 -27.63 2.22
N SER A 346 -3.39 -28.73 2.15
CA SER A 346 -3.47 -29.86 3.07
C SER A 346 -2.47 -29.80 4.23
N ASN A 347 -1.52 -28.88 4.19
CA ASN A 347 -0.50 -28.65 5.22
C ASN A 347 -0.36 -27.14 5.47
N THR A 348 -1.34 -26.57 6.15
CA THR A 348 -1.43 -25.12 6.37
C THR A 348 -0.45 -24.64 7.43
N TYR A 349 0.01 -23.40 7.31
CA TYR A 349 0.88 -22.72 8.27
C TYR A 349 0.13 -21.59 8.99
N THR A 350 0.32 -21.41 10.30
CA THR A 350 -0.34 -20.33 11.07
C THR A 350 0.68 -19.28 11.49
N LEU A 351 0.51 -18.06 10.99
CA LEU A 351 1.33 -16.90 11.38
C LEU A 351 1.04 -16.50 12.83
N GLY A 352 2.09 -16.20 13.59
CA GLY A 352 2.02 -15.81 14.99
C GLY A 352 1.97 -16.95 16.01
N ASP A 353 1.87 -18.21 15.55
CA ASP A 353 1.93 -19.38 16.45
C ASP A 353 3.35 -19.56 17.02
N ASP A 354 4.38 -19.40 16.17
CA ASP A 354 5.78 -19.35 16.59
C ASP A 354 6.54 -18.25 15.82
N THR A 355 7.00 -17.24 16.55
CA THR A 355 7.74 -16.09 15.99
C THR A 355 9.08 -16.47 15.35
N ILE A 356 9.70 -17.57 15.76
CA ILE A 356 10.96 -18.05 15.18
C ILE A 356 10.68 -18.76 13.86
N ASP A 357 9.61 -19.55 13.77
CA ASP A 357 9.18 -20.14 12.49
C ASP A 357 8.76 -19.04 11.50
N ASP A 358 8.08 -17.99 11.97
CA ASP A 358 7.70 -16.84 11.13
C ASP A 358 8.94 -16.12 10.58
N LEU A 359 9.98 -15.98 11.41
CA LEU A 359 11.27 -15.46 10.97
C LEU A 359 11.91 -16.38 9.91
N VAL A 360 11.92 -17.69 10.12
CA VAL A 360 12.48 -18.66 9.17
C VAL A 360 11.72 -18.60 7.84
N LEU A 361 10.39 -18.48 7.86
CA LEU A 361 9.57 -18.30 6.67
C LEU A 361 9.95 -17.01 5.91
N ASN A 362 10.18 -15.90 6.62
CA ASN A 362 10.63 -14.64 6.02
C ASN A 362 12.03 -14.77 5.40
N ILE A 363 12.98 -15.37 6.13
CA ILE A 363 14.33 -15.66 5.62
C ILE A 363 14.26 -16.46 4.32
N GLN A 364 13.46 -17.53 4.31
CA GLN A 364 13.27 -18.41 3.16
C GLN A 364 12.68 -17.66 1.97
N GLU A 365 11.63 -16.85 2.18
CA GLU A 365 11.08 -15.98 1.13
C GLU A 365 12.15 -15.05 0.55
N LYS A 366 12.93 -14.39 1.40
CA LYS A 366 13.96 -13.42 0.97
C LYS A 366 15.08 -14.09 0.19
N ILE A 367 15.50 -15.30 0.60
CA ILE A 367 16.44 -16.13 -0.16
C ILE A 367 15.87 -16.43 -1.56
N MET A 368 14.65 -16.95 -1.65
CA MET A 368 14.04 -17.32 -2.94
C MET A 368 13.84 -16.12 -3.89
N LEU A 369 13.51 -14.94 -3.35
CA LEU A 369 13.26 -13.74 -4.14
C LEU A 369 14.52 -12.97 -4.54
N GLY A 370 15.65 -13.15 -3.82
CA GLY A 370 16.87 -12.39 -4.08
C GLY A 370 17.99 -13.17 -4.78
N LEU A 371 17.99 -14.51 -4.71
CA LEU A 371 19.11 -15.32 -5.23
C LEU A 371 19.27 -15.19 -6.75
N PRO A 372 20.50 -15.18 -7.31
CA PRO A 372 20.70 -15.38 -8.74
C PRO A 372 19.95 -16.61 -9.27
N ALA A 373 19.55 -16.60 -10.55
CA ALA A 373 18.70 -17.65 -11.11
C ALA A 373 19.38 -19.02 -11.06
N ASP A 374 20.68 -19.08 -11.30
CA ASP A 374 21.54 -20.27 -11.28
C ASP A 374 21.79 -20.83 -9.86
N GLU A 375 21.50 -20.06 -8.83
CA GLU A 375 21.52 -20.50 -7.42
C GLU A 375 20.15 -20.94 -6.90
N LEU A 376 19.08 -20.82 -7.70
CA LEU A 376 17.75 -21.24 -7.27
C LEU A 376 17.65 -22.76 -7.17
N VAL A 377 16.87 -23.19 -6.19
CA VAL A 377 16.49 -24.59 -6.00
C VAL A 377 14.98 -24.73 -6.10
N THR A 378 14.53 -25.90 -6.53
CA THR A 378 13.11 -26.26 -6.51
C THR A 378 12.58 -26.25 -5.08
N HIS A 379 11.55 -25.43 -4.81
CA HIS A 379 10.89 -25.43 -3.52
C HIS A 379 9.95 -26.64 -3.42
N PRO A 380 9.95 -27.42 -2.31
CA PRO A 380 9.08 -28.60 -2.19
C PRO A 380 7.59 -28.30 -2.37
N SER A 381 7.08 -27.20 -1.83
CA SER A 381 5.67 -26.79 -2.02
C SER A 381 5.28 -26.46 -3.46
N SER A 382 6.23 -26.31 -4.38
CA SER A 382 5.92 -26.06 -5.80
C SER A 382 5.06 -27.17 -6.42
N THR A 383 5.18 -28.41 -5.94
CA THR A 383 4.39 -29.56 -6.41
C THR A 383 2.91 -29.40 -6.09
N ASP A 384 2.58 -28.82 -4.94
CA ASP A 384 1.20 -28.56 -4.53
C ASP A 384 0.67 -27.27 -5.18
N PHE A 385 1.50 -26.22 -5.19
CA PHE A 385 1.15 -24.94 -5.80
C PHE A 385 2.39 -24.14 -6.23
N PRO A 386 2.45 -23.60 -7.47
CA PRO A 386 1.40 -23.64 -8.50
C PRO A 386 1.16 -25.00 -9.16
N GLY A 387 2.06 -25.97 -8.94
CA GLY A 387 1.98 -27.34 -9.43
C GLY A 387 3.31 -27.81 -10.04
N GLU A 388 3.46 -29.12 -10.21
CA GLU A 388 4.65 -29.70 -10.80
C GLU A 388 4.66 -29.65 -12.34
N VAL A 389 5.85 -29.49 -12.93
CA VAL A 389 6.10 -29.83 -14.33
C VAL A 389 6.54 -31.29 -14.38
N PRO A 390 5.81 -32.20 -15.06
CA PRO A 390 6.17 -33.61 -15.06
C PRO A 390 7.58 -33.85 -15.64
N PRO A 391 8.33 -34.82 -15.09
CA PRO A 391 9.68 -35.13 -15.58
C PRO A 391 9.64 -35.68 -17.01
N GLY A 392 10.66 -35.36 -17.81
CA GLY A 392 10.86 -35.90 -19.15
C GLY A 392 10.24 -35.09 -20.30
N PHE A 393 9.54 -33.99 -20.02
CA PHE A 393 9.12 -33.05 -21.05
C PHE A 393 10.28 -32.15 -21.49
N PRO A 394 10.47 -31.93 -22.81
CA PRO A 394 11.58 -31.14 -23.32
C PRO A 394 11.42 -29.67 -22.92
N ARG A 395 12.56 -29.02 -22.67
CA ARG A 395 12.63 -27.56 -22.63
C ARG A 395 12.71 -27.01 -24.04
N VAL A 396 11.99 -25.92 -24.28
CA VAL A 396 11.86 -25.29 -25.60
C VAL A 396 12.57 -23.96 -25.63
N ASN A 397 12.97 -23.57 -26.84
CA ASN A 397 13.45 -22.23 -27.16
C ASN A 397 12.45 -21.60 -28.12
N ARG A 398 12.00 -20.39 -27.82
CA ARG A 398 11.04 -19.64 -28.62
C ARG A 398 11.51 -18.21 -28.78
N THR A 399 11.36 -17.68 -29.98
CA THR A 399 11.43 -16.25 -30.24
C THR A 399 10.02 -15.80 -30.57
N LEU A 400 9.53 -14.79 -29.87
CA LEU A 400 8.17 -14.28 -29.99
C LEU A 400 8.17 -12.76 -29.95
N THR A 401 7.10 -12.16 -30.46
CA THR A 401 6.89 -10.72 -30.44
C THR A 401 5.80 -10.41 -29.41
N VAL A 402 6.08 -9.52 -28.48
CA VAL A 402 5.09 -8.96 -27.54
C VAL A 402 4.85 -7.49 -27.85
N ASN A 403 3.61 -7.03 -27.71
CA ASN A 403 3.31 -5.61 -27.82
C ASN A 403 3.69 -4.91 -26.49
N GLY A 404 4.78 -4.16 -26.52
CA GLY A 404 5.26 -3.35 -25.40
C GLY A 404 4.57 -2.00 -25.26
N SER A 405 3.61 -1.65 -26.11
CA SER A 405 2.77 -0.46 -25.92
C SER A 405 1.66 -0.76 -24.93
N PHE A 406 1.65 -0.06 -23.79
CA PHE A 406 0.69 -0.29 -22.73
C PHE A 406 0.25 1.03 -22.10
N ALA A 407 -0.94 1.52 -22.47
CA ALA A 407 -1.46 2.79 -21.96
C ALA A 407 -1.84 2.73 -20.48
N GLY A 408 -2.28 1.57 -19.98
CA GLY A 408 -2.84 1.39 -18.64
C GLY A 408 -4.12 2.22 -18.43
N LEU A 409 -4.52 2.44 -17.18
CA LEU A 409 -5.71 3.24 -16.84
C LEU A 409 -5.35 4.54 -16.11
N PRO A 410 -6.16 5.60 -16.20
CA PRO A 410 -6.08 6.76 -15.30
C PRO A 410 -6.15 6.34 -13.82
N SER A 411 -5.44 7.04 -12.94
CA SER A 411 -5.37 6.70 -11.50
C SER A 411 -6.70 6.80 -10.77
N GLN A 412 -7.69 7.45 -11.38
CA GLN A 412 -9.05 7.58 -10.87
C GLN A 412 -9.85 6.27 -10.97
N PHE A 413 -9.39 5.26 -11.73
CA PHE A 413 -9.89 3.89 -11.62
C PHE A 413 -9.23 3.18 -10.45
N GLY A 414 -9.60 3.58 -9.22
CA GLY A 414 -8.84 3.29 -8.00
C GLY A 414 -8.70 1.80 -7.69
N TYR A 415 -9.74 1.00 -7.94
CA TYR A 415 -9.76 -0.43 -7.64
C TYR A 415 -9.22 -1.31 -8.78
N ALA A 416 -9.03 -0.72 -9.97
CA ALA A 416 -8.60 -1.45 -11.16
C ALA A 416 -7.11 -1.79 -11.19
N GLY A 417 -6.32 -1.37 -10.20
CA GLY A 417 -4.85 -1.42 -10.30
C GLY A 417 -4.36 -0.58 -11.49
N ALA A 418 -4.83 0.67 -11.59
CA ALA A 418 -4.64 1.50 -12.78
C ALA A 418 -3.17 1.74 -13.19
N GLY A 419 -2.27 1.78 -12.21
CA GLY A 419 -0.82 1.93 -12.41
C GLY A 419 -0.03 0.61 -12.52
N ALA A 420 -0.71 -0.55 -12.51
CA ALA A 420 -0.04 -1.84 -12.62
C ALA A 420 0.65 -2.01 -13.98
N HIS A 421 1.73 -2.79 -14.02
CA HIS A 421 2.39 -3.14 -15.27
C HIS A 421 1.50 -4.06 -16.12
N GLY A 422 1.44 -3.80 -17.43
CA GLY A 422 0.77 -4.66 -18.40
C GLY A 422 1.54 -5.97 -18.55
N ARG A 423 0.88 -7.11 -18.35
CA ARG A 423 1.52 -8.44 -18.35
C ARG A 423 1.29 -9.13 -19.69
N MET A 424 2.29 -9.15 -20.56
CA MET A 424 2.18 -9.78 -21.88
C MET A 424 2.42 -11.29 -21.76
N SER A 425 1.39 -12.08 -22.07
CA SER A 425 1.43 -13.53 -22.03
C SER A 425 2.37 -14.11 -23.11
N THR A 426 3.29 -14.97 -22.69
CA THR A 426 4.27 -15.59 -23.60
C THR A 426 3.86 -16.98 -24.07
N GLY A 427 2.93 -17.64 -23.37
CA GLY A 427 2.64 -19.07 -23.58
C GLY A 427 3.71 -20.01 -23.01
N LEU A 428 4.62 -19.50 -22.19
CA LEU A 428 5.74 -20.26 -21.63
C LEU A 428 5.74 -20.24 -20.10
N TYR A 429 6.30 -21.29 -19.52
CA TYR A 429 6.40 -21.51 -18.09
C TYR A 429 7.84 -21.82 -17.68
N ALA A 430 8.32 -21.23 -16.60
CA ALA A 430 9.60 -21.59 -16.00
C ALA A 430 9.39 -22.74 -15.01
N ALA A 431 10.08 -23.86 -15.20
CA ALA A 431 10.01 -24.96 -14.26
C ALA A 431 10.58 -24.56 -12.88
N PRO A 432 10.06 -25.12 -11.77
CA PRO A 432 10.47 -24.73 -10.43
C PRO A 432 11.98 -24.87 -10.18
N GLY A 433 12.65 -23.76 -9.88
CA GLY A 433 14.07 -23.70 -9.59
C GLY A 433 15.01 -23.80 -10.80
N GLU A 434 14.48 -23.88 -12.03
CA GLU A 434 15.31 -23.94 -13.24
C GLU A 434 15.61 -22.54 -13.79
N VAL A 435 16.75 -22.43 -14.46
CA VAL A 435 17.18 -21.20 -15.17
C VAL A 435 16.51 -21.12 -16.53
N VAL A 436 15.95 -19.96 -16.84
CA VAL A 436 15.45 -19.59 -18.16
C VAL A 436 16.30 -18.43 -18.67
N ASN A 437 16.82 -18.55 -19.89
CA ASN A 437 17.56 -17.45 -20.51
C ASN A 437 16.58 -16.59 -21.30
N VAL A 438 16.62 -15.27 -21.08
CA VAL A 438 15.80 -14.31 -21.82
C VAL A 438 16.71 -13.32 -22.52
N THR A 439 16.48 -13.13 -23.81
CA THR A 439 17.21 -12.18 -24.65
C THR A 439 16.27 -11.15 -25.24
N PHE A 440 16.60 -9.88 -25.05
CA PHE A 440 15.89 -8.72 -25.58
C PHE A 440 16.75 -7.93 -26.58
N THR A 441 16.10 -7.09 -27.38
CA THR A 441 16.77 -6.04 -28.14
C THR A 441 17.23 -4.91 -27.23
N THR A 442 18.26 -4.15 -27.64
CA THR A 442 18.91 -3.12 -26.81
C THR A 442 18.02 -1.95 -26.42
N ASP A 443 16.96 -1.70 -27.19
CA ASP A 443 15.97 -0.64 -27.02
C ASP A 443 15.05 -0.86 -25.80
N VAL A 444 14.98 -2.07 -25.25
CA VAL A 444 14.18 -2.40 -24.06
C VAL A 444 14.91 -2.04 -22.75
N ILE A 445 16.24 -1.96 -22.78
CA ILE A 445 17.06 -1.87 -21.57
C ILE A 445 16.82 -0.55 -20.84
N GLY A 446 16.50 -0.63 -19.54
CA GLY A 446 16.24 0.53 -18.69
C GLY A 446 14.91 1.24 -18.96
N GLN A 447 13.95 0.60 -19.64
CA GLN A 447 12.63 1.16 -19.98
C GLN A 447 11.52 0.78 -18.97
N ASP A 448 11.88 0.44 -17.72
CA ASP A 448 10.95 -0.05 -16.69
C ASP A 448 10.16 -1.29 -17.18
N VAL A 449 10.91 -2.25 -17.74
CA VAL A 449 10.42 -3.54 -18.23
C VAL A 449 10.94 -4.65 -17.33
N TYR A 450 10.11 -5.65 -17.08
CA TYR A 450 10.45 -6.79 -16.23
C TYR A 450 10.11 -8.11 -16.91
N VAL A 451 10.92 -9.14 -16.64
CA VAL A 451 10.48 -10.52 -16.78
C VAL A 451 9.82 -10.94 -15.48
N LEU A 452 8.55 -11.30 -15.55
CA LEU A 452 7.77 -11.78 -14.40
C LEU A 452 7.62 -13.30 -14.49
N VAL A 453 8.03 -14.01 -13.45
CA VAL A 453 7.88 -15.47 -13.34
C VAL A 453 6.89 -15.80 -12.21
N GLY A 454 5.68 -16.20 -12.60
CA GLY A 454 4.54 -16.46 -11.72
C GLY A 454 3.38 -15.48 -11.95
N ALA A 455 2.14 -15.97 -11.86
CA ALA A 455 0.94 -15.15 -12.06
C ALA A 455 0.34 -14.62 -10.74
N HIS A 456 0.47 -15.40 -9.66
CA HIS A 456 -0.14 -15.21 -8.35
C HIS A 456 0.57 -14.13 -7.54
N SER A 457 0.27 -12.86 -7.82
CA SER A 457 0.95 -11.71 -7.22
C SER A 457 0.50 -11.32 -5.81
N ASP A 458 -0.51 -11.99 -5.28
CA ASP A 458 -1.02 -11.73 -3.94
C ASP A 458 -0.03 -12.14 -2.85
N SER A 459 0.20 -11.21 -1.92
CA SER A 459 0.96 -11.44 -0.70
C SER A 459 0.03 -11.92 0.42
N LEU A 460 0.33 -13.07 1.01
CA LEU A 460 -0.47 -13.62 2.11
C LEU A 460 0.06 -13.28 3.51
N TRP A 461 1.10 -12.44 3.63
CA TRP A 461 1.61 -12.00 4.95
C TRP A 461 0.57 -11.29 5.83
N GLY A 462 -0.55 -10.82 5.25
CA GLY A 462 -1.68 -10.25 5.99
C GLY A 462 -2.73 -11.26 6.47
N LYS A 463 -2.53 -12.57 6.22
CA LYS A 463 -3.44 -13.64 6.69
C LYS A 463 -2.97 -14.20 8.03
N THR A 464 -3.86 -14.89 8.74
CA THR A 464 -3.51 -15.67 9.93
C THR A 464 -3.08 -17.10 9.57
N THR A 465 -3.75 -17.72 8.60
CA THR A 465 -3.44 -19.09 8.16
C THR A 465 -3.13 -19.10 6.67
N LEU A 466 -2.07 -19.79 6.29
CA LEU A 466 -1.52 -19.88 4.94
C LEU A 466 -1.72 -21.28 4.37
N SER A 467 -2.26 -21.36 3.15
CA SER A 467 -2.47 -22.57 2.34
C SER A 467 -1.49 -22.66 1.16
N ARG A 468 -0.61 -21.66 1.03
CA ARG A 468 0.57 -21.65 0.15
C ARG A 468 1.58 -20.64 0.72
N HIS A 469 2.77 -20.58 0.16
CA HIS A 469 3.76 -19.57 0.57
C HIS A 469 3.24 -18.14 0.36
N PRO A 470 3.66 -17.17 1.22
CA PRO A 470 3.14 -15.82 1.15
C PRO A 470 3.35 -15.15 -0.21
N LYS A 471 4.52 -15.34 -0.83
CA LYS A 471 4.81 -14.94 -2.21
C LYS A 471 5.35 -16.12 -3.01
N VAL A 472 4.81 -16.29 -4.21
CA VAL A 472 5.24 -17.33 -5.17
C VAL A 472 5.56 -16.74 -6.55
N VAL A 473 5.71 -15.41 -6.62
CA VAL A 473 6.00 -14.67 -7.85
C VAL A 473 7.34 -13.95 -7.75
N ARG A 474 8.05 -13.81 -8.87
CA ARG A 474 9.32 -13.08 -8.93
C ARG A 474 9.41 -12.14 -10.12
N TRP A 475 9.85 -10.91 -9.87
CA TRP A 475 10.09 -9.87 -10.87
C TRP A 475 11.59 -9.71 -11.10
N TRP A 476 12.00 -9.68 -12.37
CA TRP A 476 13.38 -9.51 -12.79
C TRP A 476 13.48 -8.26 -13.69
N PRO A 477 14.15 -7.17 -13.25
CA PRO A 477 14.29 -5.98 -14.07
C PRO A 477 15.14 -6.27 -15.32
N VAL A 478 14.71 -5.74 -16.47
CA VAL A 478 15.42 -5.90 -17.75
C VAL A 478 16.52 -4.84 -17.86
N ASP A 479 17.67 -5.15 -17.25
CA ASP A 479 18.84 -4.26 -17.19
C ASP A 479 19.97 -4.68 -18.15
N ASN A 480 19.82 -5.83 -18.82
CA ASN A 480 20.79 -6.32 -19.78
C ASN A 480 20.09 -7.06 -20.94
N THR A 481 20.75 -7.09 -22.10
CA THR A 481 20.24 -7.73 -23.31
C THR A 481 20.05 -9.24 -23.18
N THR A 482 20.86 -9.89 -22.35
CA THR A 482 20.72 -11.30 -22.01
C THR A 482 20.74 -11.44 -20.50
N MET A 483 19.76 -12.13 -19.95
CA MET A 483 19.59 -12.34 -18.51
C MET A 483 19.13 -13.75 -18.21
N GLU A 484 19.57 -14.26 -17.06
CA GLU A 484 19.09 -15.51 -16.48
C GLU A 484 17.98 -15.18 -15.48
N VAL A 485 16.83 -15.84 -15.61
CA VAL A 485 15.67 -15.65 -14.73
C VAL A 485 15.16 -17.00 -14.23
N GLY A 486 14.40 -16.98 -13.14
CA GLY A 486 13.80 -18.19 -12.58
C GLY A 486 12.91 -17.89 -11.38
N ASN A 487 12.34 -18.94 -10.81
CA ASN A 487 11.57 -18.88 -9.57
C ASN A 487 11.58 -20.27 -8.90
N SER A 488 11.87 -20.35 -7.60
CA SER A 488 11.86 -21.62 -6.85
C SER A 488 10.52 -22.35 -6.88
N PHE A 489 9.42 -21.65 -7.10
CA PHE A 489 8.08 -22.23 -7.29
C PHE A 489 7.71 -22.50 -8.74
N GLY A 490 8.52 -22.03 -9.70
CA GLY A 490 8.16 -21.98 -11.11
C GLY A 490 7.10 -20.90 -11.37
N GLY A 491 6.63 -20.82 -12.61
CA GLY A 491 5.55 -19.89 -12.93
C GLY A 491 5.45 -19.55 -14.41
N VAL A 492 4.30 -18.99 -14.79
CA VAL A 492 4.09 -18.39 -16.11
C VAL A 492 5.10 -17.28 -16.32
N ILE A 493 5.70 -17.21 -17.51
CA ILE A 493 6.64 -16.16 -17.89
C ILE A 493 5.85 -15.05 -18.58
N TYR A 494 5.88 -13.84 -18.03
CA TYR A 494 5.34 -12.64 -18.67
C TYR A 494 6.45 -11.65 -18.97
N ILE A 495 6.28 -10.88 -20.04
CA ILE A 495 7.03 -9.63 -20.22
C ILE A 495 6.12 -8.50 -19.75
N ALA A 496 6.55 -7.77 -18.72
CA ALA A 496 5.75 -6.76 -18.05
C ALA A 496 6.24 -5.36 -18.39
N PHE A 497 5.33 -4.51 -18.87
CA PHE A 497 5.62 -3.14 -19.29
C PHE A 497 4.94 -2.12 -18.38
N ALA A 498 5.65 -1.08 -17.98
CA ALA A 498 5.09 0.01 -17.19
C ALA A 498 3.92 0.71 -17.91
N LYS A 499 3.03 1.31 -17.11
CA LYS A 499 1.96 2.17 -17.61
C LYS A 499 2.57 3.32 -18.43
N GLY A 500 2.02 3.54 -19.62
CA GLY A 500 2.47 4.58 -20.55
C GLY A 500 3.62 4.14 -21.46
N SER A 501 4.07 2.87 -21.37
CA SER A 501 5.06 2.33 -22.30
C SER A 501 4.60 2.47 -23.75
N SER A 502 5.53 2.81 -24.64
CA SER A 502 5.29 3.06 -26.07
C SER A 502 6.31 2.35 -26.96
N LEU A 503 6.88 1.24 -26.47
CA LEU A 503 7.93 0.48 -27.15
C LEU A 503 7.47 -0.21 -28.43
N GLY A 504 6.17 -0.33 -28.68
CA GLY A 504 5.66 -1.05 -29.85
C GLY A 504 5.96 -2.55 -29.77
N ASP A 505 6.11 -3.19 -30.91
CA ASP A 505 6.44 -4.62 -30.99
C ASP A 505 7.87 -4.88 -30.54
N VAL A 506 8.03 -5.70 -29.50
CA VAL A 506 9.32 -6.10 -28.92
C VAL A 506 9.56 -7.57 -29.21
N GLU A 507 10.69 -7.89 -29.84
CA GLU A 507 11.13 -9.27 -30.01
C GLU A 507 11.84 -9.76 -28.73
N VAL A 508 11.43 -10.93 -28.25
CA VAL A 508 12.03 -11.59 -27.09
C VAL A 508 12.31 -13.05 -27.42
N SER A 509 13.53 -13.50 -27.10
CA SER A 509 13.90 -14.92 -27.17
C SER A 509 13.95 -15.50 -25.76
N ILE A 510 13.24 -16.60 -25.54
CA ILE A 510 13.12 -17.30 -24.26
C ILE A 510 13.60 -18.74 -24.48
N GLU A 511 14.65 -19.13 -23.78
CA GLU A 511 15.27 -20.45 -23.88
C GLU A 511 15.14 -21.22 -22.57
N HIS A 512 15.15 -22.54 -22.69
CA HIS A 512 15.01 -23.45 -21.55
C HIS A 512 13.66 -23.35 -20.81
N ALA A 513 12.60 -22.93 -21.50
CA ALA A 513 11.26 -22.83 -20.92
C ALA A 513 10.42 -24.11 -21.18
N VAL A 514 9.24 -24.16 -20.55
CA VAL A 514 8.25 -25.23 -20.69
C VAL A 514 7.05 -24.69 -21.47
N GLU A 515 6.53 -25.48 -22.42
CA GLU A 515 5.29 -25.16 -23.12
C GLU A 515 4.10 -25.14 -22.15
N MET A 516 3.26 -24.12 -22.27
CA MET A 516 2.10 -23.88 -21.42
C MET A 516 0.81 -23.96 -22.23
N PRO A 517 -0.26 -24.62 -21.76
CA PRO A 517 -1.55 -24.53 -22.43
C PRO A 517 -2.01 -23.07 -22.52
N ARG A 518 -2.10 -22.54 -23.74
CA ARG A 518 -2.62 -21.21 -24.01
C ARG A 518 -3.60 -21.28 -25.17
N TYR A 519 -4.85 -20.94 -24.89
CA TYR A 519 -5.88 -20.78 -25.89
C TYR A 519 -6.05 -19.29 -26.19
N ILE A 520 -5.95 -18.91 -27.47
CA ILE A 520 -6.23 -17.55 -27.93
C ILE A 520 -7.45 -17.63 -28.84
N HIS A 521 -8.57 -17.05 -28.41
CA HIS A 521 -9.84 -17.07 -29.12
C HIS A 521 -9.69 -16.47 -30.54
N GLY A 522 -10.30 -17.11 -31.53
CA GLY A 522 -10.18 -16.74 -32.94
C GLY A 522 -8.83 -17.05 -33.61
N VAL A 523 -7.79 -17.43 -32.84
CA VAL A 523 -6.44 -17.72 -33.36
C VAL A 523 -6.08 -19.20 -33.20
N THR A 524 -6.35 -19.78 -32.03
CA THR A 524 -6.02 -21.18 -31.73
C THR A 524 -7.08 -22.10 -32.33
N SER A 525 -6.67 -23.06 -33.16
CA SER A 525 -7.64 -24.01 -33.71
C SER A 525 -8.13 -24.99 -32.64
N ILE A 526 -9.44 -25.29 -32.62
CA ILE A 526 -10.02 -26.28 -31.70
C ILE A 526 -9.36 -27.66 -31.88
N ALA A 527 -8.97 -28.02 -33.11
CA ALA A 527 -8.27 -29.27 -33.37
C ALA A 527 -6.89 -29.33 -32.71
N ASP A 528 -6.10 -28.25 -32.79
CA ASP A 528 -4.79 -28.17 -32.14
C ASP A 528 -4.92 -28.09 -30.61
N TRP A 529 -5.94 -27.36 -30.13
CA TRP A 529 -6.30 -27.30 -28.72
C TRP A 529 -6.55 -28.69 -28.14
N GLN A 530 -7.45 -29.46 -28.77
CA GLN A 530 -7.86 -30.78 -28.30
C GLN A 530 -6.77 -31.84 -28.43
N SER A 531 -5.93 -31.76 -29.48
CA SER A 531 -4.95 -32.80 -29.80
C SER A 531 -3.59 -32.59 -29.14
N THR A 532 -3.23 -31.34 -28.82
CA THR A 532 -1.86 -30.98 -28.45
C THR A 532 -1.79 -29.93 -27.34
N ILE A 533 -2.38 -28.74 -27.53
CA ILE A 533 -2.06 -27.56 -26.71
C ILE A 533 -2.56 -27.70 -25.26
N ARG A 534 -3.79 -28.21 -25.05
CA ARG A 534 -4.35 -28.36 -23.70
C ARG A 534 -3.56 -29.33 -22.82
N ASP A 535 -2.82 -30.24 -23.44
CA ASP A 535 -2.04 -31.29 -22.79
C ASP A 535 -0.56 -30.91 -22.59
N TYR A 536 -0.19 -29.66 -22.89
CA TYR A 536 1.12 -29.15 -22.56
C TYR A 536 1.43 -29.26 -21.05
N PRO A 537 2.70 -29.49 -20.69
CA PRO A 537 3.06 -30.00 -19.37
C PRO A 537 2.97 -28.99 -18.23
N ALA A 538 2.89 -27.69 -18.51
CA ALA A 538 2.81 -26.68 -17.47
C ALA A 538 1.56 -26.87 -16.58
N PRO A 539 1.66 -26.61 -15.26
CA PRO A 539 0.55 -26.78 -14.31
C PRO A 539 -0.48 -25.65 -14.36
N ILE A 540 -0.17 -24.54 -15.03
CA ILE A 540 -1.02 -23.37 -15.24
C ILE A 540 -1.30 -23.22 -16.73
N ALA A 541 -2.49 -22.73 -17.07
CA ALA A 541 -2.97 -22.46 -18.41
C ALA A 541 -3.53 -21.04 -18.52
N GLU A 542 -3.63 -20.53 -19.75
CA GLU A 542 -4.32 -19.28 -20.06
C GLU A 542 -5.39 -19.48 -21.14
N LEU A 543 -6.59 -18.95 -20.90
CA LEU A 543 -7.61 -18.74 -21.94
C LEU A 543 -7.72 -17.23 -22.18
N GLU A 544 -7.53 -16.81 -23.41
CA GLU A 544 -7.37 -15.42 -23.80
C GLU A 544 -8.31 -15.05 -24.94
N SER A 545 -8.89 -13.87 -24.82
CA SER A 545 -9.71 -13.23 -25.84
C SER A 545 -9.32 -11.75 -25.95
N ASP A 546 -10.05 -10.96 -26.75
CA ASP A 546 -9.69 -9.56 -26.99
C ASP A 546 -9.85 -8.68 -25.74
N ASN A 547 -10.76 -9.06 -24.83
CA ASN A 547 -11.07 -8.29 -23.62
C ASN A 547 -10.69 -8.98 -22.31
N PHE A 548 -10.46 -10.30 -22.29
CA PHE A 548 -10.24 -11.03 -21.04
C PHE A 548 -9.21 -12.16 -21.11
N ILE A 549 -8.39 -12.29 -20.06
CA ILE A 549 -7.46 -13.40 -19.87
C ILE A 549 -7.76 -14.10 -18.55
N LEU A 550 -8.03 -15.40 -18.61
CA LEU A 550 -8.19 -16.29 -17.47
C LEU A 550 -6.90 -17.10 -17.26
N THR A 551 -6.18 -16.86 -16.17
CA THR A 551 -5.03 -17.67 -15.75
C THR A 551 -5.45 -18.69 -14.69
N ILE A 552 -5.44 -19.98 -15.06
CA ILE A 552 -6.11 -21.06 -14.32
C ILE A 552 -5.23 -22.33 -14.22
N PRO A 553 -5.49 -23.25 -13.28
CA PRO A 553 -4.78 -24.52 -13.23
C PRO A 553 -5.05 -25.37 -14.49
N SER A 554 -4.01 -25.89 -15.14
CA SER A 554 -4.13 -26.70 -16.37
C SER A 554 -5.01 -27.93 -16.18
N LYS A 555 -5.01 -28.52 -14.98
CA LYS A 555 -5.83 -29.69 -14.65
C LYS A 555 -7.32 -29.45 -14.90
N ASP A 556 -7.78 -28.20 -14.77
CA ASP A 556 -9.18 -27.84 -14.89
C ASP A 556 -9.59 -27.54 -16.36
N ILE A 557 -8.62 -27.38 -17.27
CA ILE A 557 -8.88 -27.18 -18.71
C ILE A 557 -8.50 -28.34 -19.61
N ARG A 558 -7.77 -29.35 -19.13
CA ARG A 558 -7.39 -30.51 -19.97
C ARG A 558 -8.60 -31.26 -20.51
N ALA A 559 -9.74 -31.17 -19.83
CA ALA A 559 -11.02 -31.75 -20.27
C ALA A 559 -11.95 -30.74 -20.98
N LEU A 560 -11.53 -29.49 -21.18
CA LEU A 560 -12.29 -28.48 -21.92
C LEU A 560 -12.07 -28.70 -23.42
N ASP A 561 -13.05 -29.28 -24.11
CA ASP A 561 -12.94 -29.58 -25.54
C ASP A 561 -13.05 -28.33 -26.43
N ASP A 562 -13.85 -27.36 -26.02
CA ASP A 562 -14.16 -26.16 -26.80
C ASP A 562 -14.23 -24.93 -25.90
N PRO A 563 -13.17 -24.09 -25.88
CA PRO A 563 -13.15 -22.86 -25.09
C PRO A 563 -13.90 -21.69 -25.77
N ASP A 564 -14.27 -21.77 -27.05
CA ASP A 564 -14.82 -20.63 -27.79
C ASP A 564 -16.06 -20.07 -27.11
N TYR A 565 -17.00 -20.94 -26.73
CA TYR A 565 -18.26 -20.49 -26.15
C TYR A 565 -18.10 -19.80 -24.79
N ALA A 566 -17.05 -20.14 -24.03
CA ALA A 566 -16.74 -19.45 -22.78
C ALA A 566 -16.06 -18.10 -23.05
N MET A 567 -15.16 -18.02 -24.04
CA MET A 567 -14.47 -16.78 -24.38
C MET A 567 -15.38 -15.77 -25.10
N ASP A 568 -16.32 -16.23 -25.94
CA ASP A 568 -17.40 -15.42 -26.50
C ASP A 568 -18.18 -14.69 -25.39
N PHE A 569 -18.57 -15.45 -24.35
CA PHE A 569 -19.28 -14.91 -23.20
C PHE A 569 -18.48 -13.81 -22.50
N TRP A 570 -17.21 -14.07 -22.21
CA TRP A 570 -16.36 -13.13 -21.46
C TRP A 570 -16.02 -11.88 -22.29
N ASP A 571 -15.80 -12.01 -23.59
CA ASP A 571 -15.63 -10.85 -24.47
C ASP A 571 -16.87 -9.98 -24.50
N GLU A 572 -18.05 -10.59 -24.63
CA GLU A 572 -19.32 -9.86 -24.60
C GLU A 572 -19.55 -9.17 -23.25
N ALA A 573 -19.30 -9.89 -22.14
CA ALA A 573 -19.44 -9.36 -20.78
C ALA A 573 -18.55 -8.14 -20.54
N LEU A 574 -17.24 -8.25 -20.78
CA LEU A 574 -16.31 -7.15 -20.56
C LEU A 574 -16.59 -5.98 -21.52
N GLN A 575 -16.92 -6.26 -22.79
CA GLN A 575 -17.31 -5.20 -23.72
C GLN A 575 -18.55 -4.45 -23.23
N MET A 576 -19.53 -5.14 -22.62
CA MET A 576 -20.70 -4.50 -22.02
C MET A 576 -20.36 -3.64 -20.81
N GLU A 577 -19.42 -4.06 -19.95
CA GLU A 577 -18.94 -3.25 -18.83
C GLU A 577 -18.15 -2.02 -19.31
N HIS A 578 -17.23 -2.19 -20.26
CA HIS A 578 -16.51 -1.09 -20.91
C HIS A 578 -17.50 -0.06 -21.48
N ASN A 579 -18.53 -0.53 -22.18
CA ASN A 579 -19.56 0.34 -22.76
C ASN A 579 -20.41 1.05 -21.70
N LEU A 580 -20.82 0.35 -20.63
CA LEU A 580 -21.60 0.95 -19.55
C LEU A 580 -20.80 2.00 -18.79
N SER A 581 -19.50 1.77 -18.59
CA SER A 581 -18.61 2.76 -17.98
C SER A 581 -18.55 4.03 -18.81
N GLY A 582 -18.61 3.92 -20.15
CA GLY A 582 -18.50 5.04 -21.08
C GLY A 582 -17.06 5.44 -21.41
N TYR A 583 -16.06 4.83 -20.76
CA TYR A 583 -14.64 5.06 -21.04
C TYR A 583 -14.15 4.14 -22.17
N THR A 584 -14.34 4.59 -23.41
CA THR A 584 -14.05 3.79 -24.60
C THR A 584 -13.10 4.52 -25.59
N PRO A 585 -12.22 3.80 -26.32
CA PRO A 585 -11.93 2.37 -26.17
C PRO A 585 -11.25 2.06 -24.84
N TRP A 586 -11.52 0.89 -24.27
CA TRP A 586 -10.85 0.44 -23.05
C TRP A 586 -9.37 0.13 -23.36
N PRO A 587 -8.41 0.65 -22.59
CA PRO A 587 -7.01 0.73 -23.03
C PRO A 587 -6.17 -0.52 -22.75
N ARG A 588 -6.74 -1.59 -22.18
CA ARG A 588 -6.03 -2.83 -21.85
C ARG A 588 -6.97 -4.03 -21.79
N VAL A 589 -6.42 -5.23 -21.94
CA VAL A 589 -7.14 -6.50 -21.69
C VAL A 589 -7.23 -6.72 -20.18
N GLU A 590 -8.43 -6.93 -19.64
CA GLU A 590 -8.62 -7.30 -18.23
C GLU A 590 -8.16 -8.74 -17.99
N ARG A 591 -7.76 -9.07 -16.76
CA ARG A 591 -7.26 -10.44 -16.48
C ARG A 591 -7.55 -10.92 -15.08
N ALA A 592 -7.80 -12.21 -14.99
CA ALA A 592 -8.08 -12.94 -13.77
C ALA A 592 -7.03 -14.00 -13.47
N VAL A 593 -6.58 -14.07 -12.22
CA VAL A 593 -5.68 -15.13 -11.74
C VAL A 593 -6.37 -15.93 -10.65
N PHE A 594 -6.45 -17.24 -10.87
CA PHE A 594 -7.08 -18.16 -9.94
C PHE A 594 -6.05 -18.81 -9.01
N ASP A 595 -6.26 -18.64 -7.71
CA ASP A 595 -5.33 -19.01 -6.66
C ASP A 595 -5.98 -20.02 -5.69
N VAL A 596 -5.17 -20.86 -5.04
CA VAL A 596 -5.61 -21.69 -3.91
C VAL A 596 -5.90 -20.85 -2.66
N GLN A 597 -5.30 -19.66 -2.56
CA GLN A 597 -5.60 -18.70 -1.51
C GLN A 597 -5.26 -17.28 -1.95
N ILE A 598 -6.21 -16.36 -1.78
CA ILE A 598 -6.04 -14.93 -2.08
C ILE A 598 -5.99 -14.08 -0.80
N SER A 599 -5.50 -12.85 -0.95
CA SER A 599 -5.22 -11.90 0.15
C SER A 599 -6.48 -11.38 0.85
N ALA A 600 -7.61 -11.31 0.16
CA ALA A 600 -8.89 -10.85 0.70
C ALA A 600 -10.09 -11.57 0.07
N GLY A 601 -11.14 -11.82 0.85
CA GLY A 601 -12.40 -12.37 0.34
C GLY A 601 -12.31 -13.72 -0.36
N TRP A 602 -13.29 -13.97 -1.25
CA TRP A 602 -13.33 -15.11 -2.17
C TRP A 602 -12.88 -14.73 -3.59
N MET A 603 -13.05 -13.46 -3.92
CA MET A 603 -12.54 -12.76 -5.09
C MET A 603 -12.20 -11.32 -4.65
N HIS A 604 -11.32 -10.64 -5.38
CA HIS A 604 -11.17 -9.19 -5.28
C HIS A 604 -10.67 -8.57 -6.59
N SER A 605 -11.10 -7.33 -6.82
CA SER A 605 -10.67 -6.47 -7.92
C SER A 605 -9.17 -6.14 -7.94
N GLY A 606 -8.70 -5.64 -9.09
CA GLY A 606 -7.30 -5.30 -9.34
C GLY A 606 -6.81 -5.63 -10.74
N TYR A 607 -5.49 -5.56 -10.93
CA TYR A 607 -4.81 -6.02 -12.14
C TYR A 607 -3.59 -6.87 -11.76
N PRO A 608 -3.74 -8.21 -11.69
CA PRO A 608 -4.93 -8.98 -12.04
C PRO A 608 -6.05 -8.86 -11.01
N PHE A 609 -7.28 -9.11 -11.45
CA PHE A 609 -8.36 -9.57 -10.60
C PHE A 609 -7.97 -10.94 -10.02
N MET A 610 -8.23 -11.18 -8.74
CA MET A 610 -7.86 -12.42 -8.07
C MET A 610 -9.12 -13.18 -7.65
N ALA A 611 -9.12 -14.49 -7.88
CA ALA A 611 -10.23 -15.37 -7.50
C ALA A 611 -9.75 -16.69 -6.91
N HIS A 612 -10.57 -17.30 -6.06
CA HIS A 612 -10.30 -18.63 -5.57
C HIS A 612 -10.52 -19.69 -6.67
N HIS A 613 -9.61 -20.66 -6.79
CA HIS A 613 -9.62 -21.67 -7.86
C HIS A 613 -10.89 -22.55 -7.90
N ALA A 614 -11.66 -22.61 -6.81
CA ALA A 614 -12.92 -23.34 -6.78
C ALA A 614 -13.99 -22.75 -7.71
N SER A 615 -13.81 -21.50 -8.15
CA SER A 615 -14.68 -20.86 -9.12
C SER A 615 -14.36 -21.24 -10.58
N VAL A 616 -13.20 -21.85 -10.86
CA VAL A 616 -12.73 -22.16 -12.22
C VAL A 616 -13.76 -22.96 -13.02
N ALA A 617 -14.30 -24.04 -12.45
CA ALA A 617 -15.26 -24.91 -13.14
C ALA A 617 -16.56 -24.18 -13.56
N GLY A 618 -16.92 -23.10 -12.88
CA GLY A 618 -18.04 -22.25 -13.26
C GLY A 618 -17.69 -21.32 -14.43
N VAL A 619 -16.58 -20.60 -14.30
CA VAL A 619 -16.21 -19.51 -15.22
C VAL A 619 -15.72 -19.99 -16.59
N VAL A 620 -15.18 -21.21 -16.69
CA VAL A 620 -14.76 -21.79 -17.98
C VAL A 620 -15.90 -22.52 -18.71
N ASN A 621 -17.08 -22.60 -18.11
CA ASN A 621 -18.23 -23.27 -18.69
C ASN A 621 -19.18 -22.23 -19.31
N GLY A 622 -19.00 -21.94 -20.60
CA GLY A 622 -19.81 -20.96 -21.33
C GLY A 622 -21.32 -21.22 -21.25
N THR A 623 -21.76 -22.49 -21.30
CA THR A 623 -23.19 -22.83 -21.16
C THR A 623 -23.73 -22.44 -19.80
N LYS A 624 -22.98 -22.70 -18.73
CA LYS A 624 -23.37 -22.26 -17.39
C LYS A 624 -23.36 -20.75 -17.27
N MET A 625 -22.35 -20.07 -17.83
CA MET A 625 -22.26 -18.62 -17.78
C MET A 625 -23.44 -17.93 -18.49
N TYR A 626 -23.83 -18.37 -19.68
CA TYR A 626 -25.01 -17.84 -20.38
C TYR A 626 -26.34 -18.19 -19.68
N GLN A 627 -26.41 -19.29 -18.91
CA GLN A 627 -27.65 -19.69 -18.22
C GLN A 627 -27.83 -19.02 -16.86
N ASP A 628 -26.75 -18.92 -16.09
CA ASP A 628 -26.77 -18.57 -14.67
C ASP A 628 -25.99 -17.29 -14.36
N GLY A 629 -24.98 -16.95 -15.16
CA GLY A 629 -24.01 -15.90 -14.85
C GLY A 629 -23.15 -16.21 -13.61
N ASP A 630 -22.30 -15.25 -13.23
CA ASP A 630 -21.58 -15.27 -11.97
C ASP A 630 -21.54 -13.86 -11.39
N TRP A 631 -22.44 -13.58 -10.44
CA TRP A 631 -22.54 -12.25 -9.80
C TRP A 631 -21.21 -11.83 -9.16
N GLY A 632 -20.47 -12.76 -8.56
CA GLY A 632 -19.20 -12.46 -7.90
C GLY A 632 -18.16 -11.96 -8.89
N MET A 633 -18.00 -12.64 -10.03
CA MET A 633 -17.10 -12.19 -11.09
C MET A 633 -17.50 -10.82 -11.63
N PHE A 634 -18.79 -10.59 -11.91
CA PHE A 634 -19.27 -9.31 -12.45
C PHE A 634 -19.14 -8.16 -11.44
N HIS A 635 -19.33 -8.45 -10.16
CA HIS A 635 -19.19 -7.46 -9.09
C HIS A 635 -17.76 -6.92 -9.01
N GLU A 636 -16.78 -7.82 -9.06
CA GLU A 636 -15.38 -7.47 -8.92
C GLU A 636 -14.79 -6.83 -10.19
N LEU A 637 -15.24 -7.26 -11.37
CA LEU A 637 -14.93 -6.55 -12.61
C LEU A 637 -15.62 -5.18 -12.63
N GLY A 638 -16.83 -5.06 -12.07
CA GLY A 638 -17.48 -3.78 -11.82
C GLY A 638 -16.66 -2.82 -10.96
N HIS A 639 -15.92 -3.32 -9.97
CA HIS A 639 -14.96 -2.50 -9.21
C HIS A 639 -13.83 -1.96 -10.11
N ASN A 640 -13.32 -2.73 -11.07
CA ASN A 640 -12.33 -2.24 -12.05
C ASN A 640 -12.87 -1.10 -12.93
N HIS A 641 -14.19 -0.96 -13.05
CA HIS A 641 -14.85 0.09 -13.82
C HIS A 641 -15.31 1.29 -12.97
N GLN A 642 -15.03 1.30 -11.67
CA GLN A 642 -15.38 2.43 -10.80
C GLN A 642 -14.39 3.58 -10.95
N TRP A 643 -14.92 4.76 -11.24
CA TRP A 643 -14.20 6.02 -11.16
C TRP A 643 -14.43 6.65 -9.80
N MET A 644 -13.35 6.97 -9.08
CA MET A 644 -13.44 7.37 -7.67
C MET A 644 -14.39 8.55 -7.44
N SER A 645 -14.35 9.57 -8.31
CA SER A 645 -15.18 10.77 -8.15
C SER A 645 -16.66 10.61 -8.52
N SER A 646 -17.04 9.52 -9.19
CA SER A 646 -18.45 9.15 -9.41
C SER A 646 -18.90 7.99 -8.52
N THR A 647 -17.97 7.43 -7.72
CA THR A 647 -18.26 6.47 -6.66
C THR A 647 -18.51 7.25 -5.39
N LEU A 648 -19.77 7.66 -5.22
CA LEU A 648 -20.22 8.52 -4.12
C LEU A 648 -19.84 7.97 -2.74
N PRO A 649 -19.75 8.81 -1.70
CA PRO A 649 -19.43 8.37 -0.34
C PRO A 649 -20.31 7.21 0.12
N GLY A 650 -19.68 6.13 0.60
CA GLY A 650 -20.37 4.92 1.06
C GLY A 650 -20.82 3.94 -0.05
N THR A 651 -20.45 4.19 -1.32
CA THR A 651 -20.95 3.41 -2.47
C THR A 651 -19.94 2.53 -3.18
N THR A 652 -18.75 2.31 -2.59
CA THR A 652 -17.75 1.37 -3.15
C THR A 652 -18.38 0.02 -3.49
N GLU A 653 -19.19 -0.54 -2.59
CA GLU A 653 -19.89 -1.83 -2.77
C GLU A 653 -21.25 -1.69 -3.47
N THR A 654 -21.53 -0.52 -4.05
CA THR A 654 -22.82 -0.21 -4.70
C THR A 654 -22.63 -0.04 -6.20
N THR A 655 -21.80 0.90 -6.63
CA THR A 655 -21.74 1.27 -8.05
C THR A 655 -21.06 0.19 -8.89
N CYS A 656 -20.23 -0.68 -8.28
CA CYS A 656 -19.76 -1.91 -8.92
C CYS A 656 -20.92 -2.85 -9.32
N ASN A 657 -22.00 -2.90 -8.52
CA ASN A 657 -23.16 -3.75 -8.79
C ASN A 657 -24.04 -3.24 -9.95
N ILE A 658 -23.86 -2.00 -10.43
CA ILE A 658 -24.54 -1.50 -11.63
C ILE A 658 -24.14 -2.36 -12.84
N TYR A 659 -22.85 -2.66 -12.96
CA TYR A 659 -22.30 -3.55 -13.98
C TYR A 659 -22.85 -4.98 -13.83
N SER A 660 -22.89 -5.50 -12.61
CA SER A 660 -23.45 -6.84 -12.34
C SER A 660 -24.92 -6.96 -12.72
N VAL A 661 -25.74 -5.95 -12.41
CA VAL A 661 -27.16 -5.92 -12.82
C VAL A 661 -27.29 -5.87 -14.34
N LYS A 662 -26.49 -5.04 -15.02
CA LYS A 662 -26.47 -4.95 -16.48
C LYS A 662 -26.17 -6.31 -17.12
N LEU A 663 -25.14 -7.01 -16.66
CA LEU A 663 -24.76 -8.31 -17.22
C LEU A 663 -25.81 -9.39 -16.91
N MET A 664 -26.29 -9.47 -15.68
CA MET A 664 -27.33 -10.45 -15.32
C MET A 664 -28.62 -10.25 -16.12
N THR A 665 -28.98 -9.00 -16.42
CA THR A 665 -30.21 -8.69 -17.14
C THR A 665 -30.04 -8.88 -18.64
N ASP A 666 -29.04 -8.21 -19.23
CA ASP A 666 -28.98 -8.02 -20.67
C ASP A 666 -28.13 -9.08 -21.37
N LEU A 667 -27.15 -9.68 -20.68
CA LEU A 667 -26.33 -10.77 -21.21
C LEU A 667 -26.90 -12.14 -20.83
N VAL A 668 -27.14 -12.37 -19.54
CA VAL A 668 -27.63 -13.65 -19.02
C VAL A 668 -29.14 -13.82 -19.24
N GLY A 669 -29.88 -12.71 -19.41
CA GLY A 669 -31.32 -12.75 -19.67
C GLY A 669 -32.18 -13.01 -18.44
N LYS A 670 -31.67 -12.76 -17.23
CA LYS A 670 -32.50 -12.79 -16.00
C LYS A 670 -33.38 -11.55 -15.94
N ASN A 671 -34.50 -11.64 -15.23
CA ASN A 671 -35.26 -10.44 -14.90
C ASN A 671 -34.38 -9.51 -14.03
N PRO A 672 -34.41 -8.17 -14.21
CA PRO A 672 -33.60 -7.23 -13.40
C PRO A 672 -33.72 -7.44 -11.89
N ARG A 673 -34.90 -7.91 -11.43
CA ARG A 673 -35.22 -8.14 -10.01
C ARG A 673 -34.98 -9.59 -9.57
N GLU A 674 -34.42 -10.43 -10.42
CA GLU A 674 -34.14 -11.86 -10.16
C GLU A 674 -32.67 -12.25 -10.34
N GLY A 675 -31.82 -11.35 -10.85
CA GLY A 675 -30.39 -11.59 -11.04
C GLY A 675 -29.59 -11.81 -9.74
N HIS A 676 -30.11 -11.37 -8.60
CA HIS A 676 -29.55 -11.64 -7.28
C HIS A 676 -30.64 -11.64 -6.21
N GLY A 677 -30.46 -12.46 -5.16
CA GLY A 677 -31.46 -12.63 -4.10
C GLY A 677 -31.84 -11.31 -3.41
N SER A 678 -30.93 -10.34 -3.33
CA SER A 678 -31.18 -9.01 -2.73
C SER A 678 -32.02 -8.06 -3.60
N LEU A 679 -32.17 -8.33 -4.91
CA LEU A 679 -32.85 -7.44 -5.86
C LEU A 679 -34.36 -7.67 -5.95
N ASN A 680 -34.86 -8.79 -5.41
CA ASN A 680 -36.27 -9.13 -5.52
C ASN A 680 -37.17 -8.02 -4.95
N ASN A 681 -38.36 -7.84 -5.53
CA ASN A 681 -39.27 -6.76 -5.20
C ASN A 681 -39.61 -6.66 -3.71
N ALA A 682 -39.74 -7.80 -3.01
CA ALA A 682 -40.06 -7.79 -1.58
C ALA A 682 -38.88 -7.25 -0.75
N SER A 683 -37.66 -7.69 -1.06
CA SER A 683 -36.44 -7.21 -0.42
C SER A 683 -36.17 -5.74 -0.74
N ALA A 684 -36.28 -5.33 -2.00
CA ALA A 684 -36.16 -3.93 -2.43
C ALA A 684 -37.16 -3.05 -1.68
N LYS A 685 -38.45 -3.40 -1.73
CA LYS A 685 -39.53 -2.67 -1.04
C LYS A 685 -39.28 -2.52 0.45
N SER A 686 -38.98 -3.63 1.14
CA SER A 686 -38.71 -3.62 2.58
C SER A 686 -37.52 -2.74 2.94
N ARG A 687 -36.49 -2.70 2.09
CA ARG A 687 -35.27 -1.92 2.30
C ARG A 687 -35.53 -0.42 2.15
N VAL A 688 -36.23 -0.03 1.09
CA VAL A 688 -36.65 1.38 0.87
C VAL A 688 -37.53 1.85 2.03
N GLU A 689 -38.59 1.12 2.37
CA GLU A 689 -39.48 1.49 3.49
C GLU A 689 -38.70 1.61 4.81
N THR A 690 -37.76 0.70 5.08
CA THR A 690 -36.94 0.76 6.30
C THR A 690 -36.04 2.00 6.31
N TYR A 691 -35.40 2.32 5.19
CA TYR A 691 -34.51 3.48 5.08
C TYR A 691 -35.27 4.80 5.30
N PHE A 692 -36.41 4.97 4.65
CA PHE A 692 -37.24 6.17 4.78
C PHE A 692 -37.90 6.27 6.16
N ASN A 693 -38.38 5.17 6.75
CA ASN A 693 -38.89 5.15 8.13
C ASN A 693 -37.84 5.55 9.17
N ASN A 694 -36.55 5.35 8.86
CA ASN A 694 -35.43 5.79 9.69
C ASN A 694 -34.93 7.21 9.35
N GLY A 695 -35.72 7.96 8.58
CA GLY A 695 -35.45 9.37 8.27
C GLY A 695 -34.48 9.61 7.11
N ALA A 696 -34.28 8.62 6.22
CA ALA A 696 -33.43 8.73 5.03
C ALA A 696 -32.02 9.27 5.32
N ASN A 697 -31.40 8.74 6.39
CA ASN A 697 -30.07 9.17 6.81
C ASN A 697 -28.98 8.68 5.84
N ILE A 698 -28.36 9.60 5.12
CA ILE A 698 -27.33 9.34 4.09
C ILE A 698 -26.15 8.48 4.60
N SER A 699 -25.81 8.55 5.89
CA SER A 699 -24.76 7.69 6.47
C SER A 699 -25.11 6.19 6.49
N SER A 700 -26.38 5.84 6.30
CA SER A 700 -26.88 4.47 6.15
C SER A 700 -27.18 4.08 4.70
N TRP A 701 -26.99 5.00 3.75
CA TRP A 701 -27.18 4.79 2.31
C TRP A 701 -25.95 4.06 1.75
N SER A 702 -26.02 2.73 1.67
CA SER A 702 -24.90 1.90 1.25
C SER A 702 -25.36 0.61 0.56
N VAL A 703 -24.44 -0.03 -0.18
CA VAL A 703 -24.60 -1.32 -0.88
C VAL A 703 -25.94 -1.39 -1.62
N TRP A 704 -26.85 -2.27 -1.17
CA TRP A 704 -28.14 -2.51 -1.79
C TRP A 704 -29.11 -1.33 -1.65
N THR A 705 -29.10 -0.60 -0.54
CA THR A 705 -30.00 0.56 -0.35
C THR A 705 -29.64 1.66 -1.31
N ALA A 706 -28.34 1.90 -1.47
CA ALA A 706 -27.84 2.86 -2.44
C ALA A 706 -28.11 2.40 -3.88
N LEU A 707 -27.95 1.10 -4.16
CA LEU A 707 -28.20 0.53 -5.48
C LEU A 707 -29.65 0.77 -5.94
N GLU A 708 -30.64 0.68 -5.04
CA GLU A 708 -32.04 0.98 -5.39
C GLU A 708 -32.23 2.38 -5.99
N THR A 709 -31.50 3.38 -5.50
CA THR A 709 -31.55 4.75 -6.06
C THR A 709 -31.12 4.76 -7.52
N TYR A 710 -30.03 4.08 -7.87
CA TYR A 710 -29.55 3.97 -9.25
C TYR A 710 -30.50 3.14 -10.13
N LEU A 711 -31.03 2.03 -9.59
CA LEU A 711 -31.96 1.16 -10.33
C LEU A 711 -33.29 1.86 -10.64
N GLN A 712 -33.83 2.68 -9.74
CA GLN A 712 -35.04 3.46 -10.01
C GLN A 712 -34.85 4.46 -11.16
N ILE A 713 -33.67 5.08 -11.24
CA ILE A 713 -33.28 5.94 -12.36
C ILE A 713 -33.18 5.11 -13.64
N GLN A 714 -32.46 3.98 -13.58
CA GLN A 714 -32.27 3.08 -14.72
C GLN A 714 -33.58 2.50 -15.26
N GLU A 715 -34.50 2.08 -14.39
CA GLU A 715 -35.79 1.51 -14.78
C GLU A 715 -36.68 2.52 -15.51
N THR A 716 -36.47 3.81 -15.23
CA THR A 716 -37.26 4.90 -15.83
C THR A 716 -36.63 5.46 -17.10
N PHE A 717 -35.32 5.71 -17.07
CA PHE A 717 -34.61 6.43 -18.12
C PHE A 717 -33.65 5.55 -18.95
N GLY A 718 -33.43 4.30 -18.55
CA GLY A 718 -32.45 3.40 -19.16
C GLY A 718 -31.03 3.60 -18.64
N TRP A 719 -30.08 2.85 -19.20
CA TRP A 719 -28.65 2.91 -18.84
C TRP A 719 -27.91 4.11 -19.41
N GLU A 720 -28.38 4.65 -20.55
CA GLU A 720 -27.66 5.66 -21.32
C GLU A 720 -27.39 6.96 -20.53
N PRO A 721 -28.34 7.51 -19.74
CA PRO A 721 -28.05 8.70 -18.93
C PRO A 721 -27.00 8.47 -17.85
N ILE A 722 -26.87 7.25 -17.31
CA ILE A 722 -25.84 6.91 -16.33
C ILE A 722 -24.47 6.89 -17.00
N THR A 723 -24.36 6.23 -18.16
CA THR A 723 -23.13 6.21 -18.96
C THR A 723 -22.73 7.62 -19.38
N ALA A 724 -23.67 8.43 -19.88
CA ALA A 724 -23.40 9.82 -20.28
C ALA A 724 -22.95 10.67 -19.08
N ALA A 725 -23.58 10.49 -17.90
CA ALA A 725 -23.14 11.16 -16.68
C ALA A 725 -21.70 10.76 -16.28
N TYR A 726 -21.30 9.50 -16.44
CA TYR A 726 -19.91 9.07 -16.20
C TYR A 726 -18.92 9.69 -17.19
N GLN A 727 -19.28 9.80 -18.47
CA GLN A 727 -18.42 10.40 -19.50
C GLN A 727 -18.05 11.86 -19.21
N GLU A 728 -18.93 12.59 -18.54
CA GLU A 728 -18.64 13.96 -18.08
C GLU A 728 -17.40 13.98 -17.17
N TYR A 729 -17.29 13.06 -16.21
CA TYR A 729 -16.14 12.92 -15.30
C TYR A 729 -14.82 12.67 -16.04
N TYR A 730 -14.86 11.91 -17.14
CA TYR A 730 -13.67 11.53 -17.89
C TYR A 730 -13.17 12.61 -18.83
N TYR A 731 -14.09 13.24 -19.56
CA TYR A 731 -13.75 14.02 -20.74
C TYR A 731 -13.93 15.53 -20.55
N ASN A 732 -14.80 15.96 -19.63
CA ASN A 732 -15.17 17.36 -19.49
C ASN A 732 -14.64 18.02 -18.20
N TYR A 733 -14.30 17.24 -17.17
CA TYR A 733 -13.70 17.76 -15.94
C TYR A 733 -12.17 17.87 -16.00
N SER A 734 -11.68 19.10 -15.91
CA SER A 734 -10.24 19.39 -15.70
C SER A 734 -9.77 19.14 -14.27
N SER A 735 -10.69 19.22 -13.30
CA SER A 735 -10.46 18.89 -11.88
C SER A 735 -11.61 18.03 -11.37
N GLN A 736 -11.26 16.91 -10.74
CA GLN A 736 -12.23 15.95 -10.24
C GLN A 736 -12.90 16.46 -8.96
N PRO A 737 -14.23 16.28 -8.80
CA PRO A 737 -14.90 16.60 -7.55
C PRO A 737 -14.38 15.69 -6.43
N SER A 738 -14.22 16.27 -5.24
CA SER A 738 -13.74 15.57 -4.04
C SER A 738 -14.31 16.20 -2.77
N GLY A 739 -14.41 15.40 -1.70
CA GLY A 739 -14.82 15.86 -0.37
C GLY A 739 -16.32 15.73 -0.11
N ASP A 740 -16.85 14.53 -0.34
CA ASP A 740 -18.21 14.04 -0.12
C ASP A 740 -19.34 14.90 -0.72
N SER A 741 -19.53 16.10 -0.18
CA SER A 741 -20.53 17.06 -0.63
C SER A 741 -20.41 17.40 -2.11
N ASN A 742 -19.19 17.68 -2.59
CA ASN A 742 -18.98 18.00 -4.00
C ASN A 742 -19.30 16.83 -4.92
N GLU A 743 -19.02 15.59 -4.50
CA GLU A 743 -19.28 14.38 -5.29
C GLU A 743 -20.79 14.15 -5.45
N PHE A 744 -21.55 14.23 -4.34
CA PHE A 744 -23.02 14.14 -4.36
C PHE A 744 -23.66 15.21 -5.24
N ASN A 745 -23.27 16.47 -5.04
CA ASN A 745 -23.82 17.60 -5.78
C ASN A 745 -23.49 17.50 -7.27
N GLN A 746 -22.26 17.10 -7.60
CA GLN A 746 -21.87 16.97 -8.99
C GLN A 746 -22.61 15.84 -9.70
N TRP A 747 -22.79 14.70 -9.03
CA TRP A 747 -23.60 13.60 -9.56
C TRP A 747 -25.04 14.04 -9.81
N ALA A 748 -25.66 14.74 -8.85
CA ALA A 748 -27.03 15.24 -8.97
C ALA A 748 -27.22 16.16 -10.19
N VAL A 749 -26.27 17.05 -10.45
CA VAL A 749 -26.29 17.88 -11.67
C VAL A 749 -26.17 17.01 -12.93
N GLN A 750 -25.17 16.11 -12.98
CA GLN A 750 -24.92 15.36 -14.21
C GLN A 750 -26.04 14.39 -14.55
N ILE A 751 -26.58 13.67 -13.58
CA ILE A 751 -27.68 12.75 -13.85
C ILE A 751 -28.96 13.51 -14.22
N SER A 752 -29.18 14.72 -13.68
CA SER A 752 -30.32 15.55 -14.07
C SER A 752 -30.20 16.03 -15.52
N LEU A 753 -29.03 16.55 -15.90
CA LEU A 753 -28.78 17.01 -17.28
C LEU A 753 -28.94 15.87 -18.29
N ASN A 754 -28.39 14.68 -17.99
CA ASN A 754 -28.38 13.55 -18.92
C ASN A 754 -29.73 12.81 -19.00
N THR A 755 -30.57 12.86 -17.96
CA THR A 755 -31.96 12.37 -18.05
C THR A 755 -32.91 13.40 -18.67
N GLY A 756 -32.47 14.65 -18.83
CA GLY A 756 -33.30 15.77 -19.25
C GLY A 756 -34.36 16.18 -18.23
N HIS A 757 -34.25 15.71 -16.98
CA HIS A 757 -35.18 16.00 -15.90
C HIS A 757 -34.43 16.48 -14.66
N ASN A 758 -35.03 17.37 -13.88
CA ASN A 758 -34.48 17.75 -12.59
C ASN A 758 -34.73 16.62 -11.57
N LEU A 759 -33.67 15.88 -11.23
CA LEU A 759 -33.68 14.78 -10.26
C LEU A 759 -33.36 15.24 -8.83
N VAL A 760 -33.06 16.53 -8.64
CA VAL A 760 -32.66 17.07 -7.33
C VAL A 760 -33.66 16.74 -6.22
N PRO A 761 -34.99 16.98 -6.37
CA PRO A 761 -35.94 16.62 -5.32
C PRO A 761 -35.93 15.13 -4.97
N PHE A 762 -35.79 14.25 -5.97
CA PHE A 762 -35.69 12.81 -5.76
C PHE A 762 -34.44 12.42 -4.97
N LEU A 763 -33.28 13.00 -5.31
CA LEU A 763 -32.02 12.72 -4.63
C LEU A 763 -31.99 13.30 -3.20
N GLU A 764 -32.59 14.47 -2.98
CA GLU A 764 -32.79 15.04 -1.64
C GLU A 764 -33.69 14.15 -0.77
N ALA A 765 -34.75 13.57 -1.33
CA ALA A 765 -35.59 12.61 -0.62
C ALA A 765 -34.79 11.37 -0.16
N TRP A 766 -33.81 10.94 -0.95
CA TRP A 766 -32.85 9.90 -0.55
C TRP A 766 -31.79 10.36 0.47
N GLY A 767 -31.78 11.64 0.85
CA GLY A 767 -30.91 12.19 1.88
C GLY A 767 -29.64 12.88 1.35
N PHE A 768 -29.51 13.12 0.05
CA PHE A 768 -28.31 13.74 -0.51
C PHE A 768 -28.12 15.16 0.04
N PRO A 769 -26.89 15.57 0.43
CA PRO A 769 -26.63 16.90 0.97
C PRO A 769 -26.55 17.94 -0.16
N ILE A 770 -27.68 18.23 -0.80
CA ILE A 770 -27.75 19.12 -1.96
C ILE A 770 -27.63 20.60 -1.53
N THR A 771 -26.85 21.35 -2.30
CA THR A 771 -26.63 22.78 -2.11
C THR A 771 -27.52 23.62 -3.05
N GLN A 772 -27.69 24.91 -2.72
CA GLN A 772 -28.45 25.83 -3.57
C GLN A 772 -27.87 25.93 -4.98
N ALA A 773 -26.55 25.87 -5.15
CA ALA A 773 -25.93 25.93 -6.47
C ALA A 773 -26.36 24.77 -7.39
N THR A 774 -26.58 23.58 -6.81
CA THR A 774 -27.07 22.40 -7.53
C THR A 774 -28.54 22.55 -7.91
N HIS A 775 -29.37 23.11 -7.02
CA HIS A 775 -30.75 23.50 -7.35
C HIS A 775 -30.79 24.44 -8.54
N ASP A 776 -29.98 25.51 -8.50
CA ASP A 776 -29.93 26.52 -9.55
C ASP A 776 -29.46 25.93 -10.89
N ALA A 777 -28.49 25.00 -10.86
CA ALA A 777 -27.99 24.33 -12.04
C ALA A 777 -29.05 23.47 -12.75
N ALA A 778 -29.93 22.81 -12.00
CA ALA A 778 -30.98 21.94 -12.54
C ALA A 778 -32.34 22.65 -12.73
N ALA A 779 -32.52 23.89 -12.25
CA ALA A 779 -33.79 24.61 -12.21
C ALA A 779 -34.45 24.87 -13.58
N HIS A 780 -33.69 24.73 -14.67
CA HIS A 780 -34.17 24.93 -16.05
C HIS A 780 -34.80 23.66 -16.66
N LEU A 781 -34.64 22.50 -16.02
CA LEU A 781 -35.17 21.21 -16.49
C LEU A 781 -36.55 20.93 -15.89
N PRO A 782 -37.45 20.18 -16.56
CA PRO A 782 -38.69 19.74 -15.91
C PRO A 782 -38.41 18.80 -14.72
N VAL A 783 -39.09 18.97 -13.59
CA VAL A 783 -38.96 18.05 -12.43
C VAL A 783 -39.46 16.66 -12.77
N TRP A 784 -38.78 15.62 -12.29
CA TRP A 784 -39.24 14.23 -12.40
C TRP A 784 -40.43 13.96 -11.45
N THR A 785 -41.63 14.36 -11.86
CA THR A 785 -42.86 14.26 -11.05
C THR A 785 -43.53 12.88 -11.05
N THR A 786 -42.90 11.90 -11.70
CA THR A 786 -43.34 10.50 -11.75
C THR A 786 -42.34 9.57 -11.07
N ASP A 787 -41.49 10.14 -10.20
CA ASP A 787 -40.54 9.36 -9.41
C ASP A 787 -41.27 8.31 -8.54
N PRO A 788 -40.66 7.14 -8.29
CA PRO A 788 -41.33 6.04 -7.63
C PRO A 788 -41.50 6.22 -6.12
N LEU A 789 -40.91 7.24 -5.49
CA LEU A 789 -41.04 7.47 -4.04
C LEU A 789 -42.34 8.20 -3.71
N ARG A 790 -42.75 9.08 -4.62
CA ARG A 790 -43.92 9.96 -4.52
C ARG A 790 -45.19 9.21 -4.16
N GLY A 791 -45.76 9.53 -3.01
CA GLY A 791 -46.99 8.90 -2.51
C GLY A 791 -46.82 7.45 -2.04
N TRP A 792 -45.59 6.94 -1.94
CA TRP A 792 -45.28 5.64 -1.35
C TRP A 792 -44.53 5.78 -0.02
N VAL A 793 -43.32 6.34 -0.06
CA VAL A 793 -42.45 6.51 1.13
C VAL A 793 -42.01 7.96 1.35
N HIS A 794 -42.33 8.85 0.41
CA HIS A 794 -42.02 10.26 0.51
C HIS A 794 -43.12 11.11 -0.12
N ASP A 795 -43.56 12.12 0.61
CA ASP A 795 -44.48 13.14 0.13
C ASP A 795 -43.70 14.42 -0.17
N TYR A 796 -43.87 14.94 -1.37
CA TYR A 796 -43.20 16.14 -1.85
C TYR A 796 -44.06 17.38 -1.63
N ASP A 797 -43.43 18.46 -1.18
CA ASP A 797 -43.99 19.80 -1.22
C ASP A 797 -44.01 20.33 -2.67
N PRO A 798 -44.98 21.18 -3.03
CA PRO A 798 -45.01 21.78 -4.36
C PRO A 798 -43.91 22.84 -4.49
N ILE A 799 -43.31 22.94 -5.66
CA ILE A 799 -42.39 24.03 -5.99
C ILE A 799 -43.16 25.07 -6.82
N LEU A 800 -43.46 26.21 -6.20
CA LEU A 800 -44.22 27.31 -6.78
C LEU A 800 -43.27 28.48 -7.07
N ARG A 801 -43.22 28.97 -8.30
CA ARG A 801 -42.29 30.03 -8.73
C ARG A 801 -42.90 31.02 -9.72
N ASP A 802 -42.10 32.01 -10.11
CA ASP A 802 -42.40 32.98 -11.17
C ASP A 802 -43.78 33.65 -11.06
N LEU A 803 -44.01 34.34 -9.94
CA LEU A 803 -45.26 35.05 -9.70
C LEU A 803 -45.37 36.26 -10.63
N LEU A 804 -46.49 36.34 -11.34
CA LEU A 804 -46.83 37.41 -12.27
C LEU A 804 -48.24 37.96 -11.98
N ASP A 805 -48.40 39.25 -12.22
CA ASP A 805 -49.67 39.95 -12.17
C ASP A 805 -50.03 40.48 -13.57
N ASN A 806 -51.18 40.06 -14.08
CA ASN A 806 -51.66 40.39 -15.42
C ASN A 806 -53.07 40.97 -15.38
N ASN A 807 -53.50 41.61 -16.48
CA ASN A 807 -54.85 42.15 -16.67
C ASN A 807 -55.37 43.01 -15.50
N ILE A 808 -54.49 43.81 -14.90
CA ILE A 808 -54.84 44.67 -13.76
C ILE A 808 -55.77 45.80 -14.22
N THR A 809 -56.90 45.93 -13.54
CA THR A 809 -57.88 47.01 -13.74
C THR A 809 -58.11 47.79 -12.44
N SER A 810 -59.07 48.71 -12.45
CA SER A 810 -59.46 49.45 -11.25
C SER A 810 -60.13 48.57 -10.18
N SER A 811 -60.53 47.34 -10.51
CA SER A 811 -61.24 46.44 -9.59
C SER A 811 -60.94 44.95 -9.74
N SER A 812 -59.98 44.54 -10.57
CA SER A 812 -59.60 43.14 -10.79
C SER A 812 -58.12 42.99 -11.15
N ALA A 813 -57.58 41.79 -10.99
CA ALA A 813 -56.27 41.37 -11.49
C ALA A 813 -56.25 39.85 -11.70
N ASP A 814 -55.39 39.36 -12.60
CA ASP A 814 -55.08 37.94 -12.73
C ASP A 814 -53.76 37.65 -12.02
N LEU A 815 -53.82 36.74 -11.04
CA LEU A 815 -52.67 36.32 -10.25
C LEU A 815 -52.14 35.01 -10.83
N GLU A 816 -50.95 35.05 -11.41
CA GLU A 816 -50.39 33.94 -12.17
C GLU A 816 -49.08 33.43 -11.55
N PHE A 817 -48.88 32.12 -11.56
CA PHE A 817 -47.66 31.49 -11.04
C PHE A 817 -47.40 30.15 -11.73
N ASP A 818 -46.14 29.74 -11.77
CA ASP A 818 -45.72 28.44 -12.30
C ASP A 818 -45.69 27.39 -11.18
N VAL A 819 -46.36 26.27 -11.41
CA VAL A 819 -46.23 25.07 -10.60
C VAL A 819 -45.13 24.21 -11.24
N TYR A 820 -43.92 24.35 -10.73
CA TYR A 820 -42.75 23.67 -11.27
C TYR A 820 -42.67 22.20 -10.82
N ASP A 821 -42.99 21.92 -9.56
CA ASP A 821 -43.31 20.58 -9.03
C ASP A 821 -44.72 20.63 -8.44
N ASN A 822 -45.55 19.65 -8.79
CA ASN A 822 -46.92 19.56 -8.28
C ASN A 822 -47.01 19.04 -6.84
N GLY A 823 -45.93 18.52 -6.27
CA GLY A 823 -45.90 17.88 -4.95
C GLY A 823 -46.74 16.60 -4.90
N THR A 824 -47.04 16.12 -3.69
CA THR A 824 -47.89 14.93 -3.44
C THR A 824 -49.21 15.36 -2.81
N ASP A 825 -50.33 15.03 -3.47
CA ASP A 825 -51.70 15.34 -3.01
C ASP A 825 -51.92 16.81 -2.56
N VAL A 826 -51.23 17.74 -3.22
CA VAL A 826 -51.24 19.17 -2.87
C VAL A 826 -52.53 19.86 -3.32
N ASN A 827 -53.13 20.63 -2.42
CA ASN A 827 -54.21 21.56 -2.72
C ASN A 827 -53.69 23.00 -2.79
N LEU A 828 -53.92 23.69 -3.92
CA LEU A 828 -53.44 25.05 -4.14
C LEU A 828 -54.45 26.09 -3.66
N THR A 829 -53.94 27.14 -3.01
CA THR A 829 -54.69 28.29 -2.50
C THR A 829 -53.96 29.59 -2.88
N VAL A 830 -54.70 30.59 -3.36
CA VAL A 830 -54.17 31.95 -3.58
C VAL A 830 -54.73 32.87 -2.51
N CYS A 831 -53.86 33.62 -1.83
CA CYS A 831 -54.25 34.57 -0.79
C CYS A 831 -53.82 35.99 -1.17
N TRP A 832 -54.69 36.99 -0.97
CA TRP A 832 -54.43 38.39 -1.31
C TRP A 832 -55.08 39.39 -0.35
N GLY A 833 -54.49 40.57 -0.22
CA GLY A 833 -54.99 41.63 0.66
C GLY A 833 -54.17 42.93 0.58
N LEU A 834 -54.63 43.98 1.27
CA LEU A 834 -53.93 45.28 1.34
C LEU A 834 -52.65 45.24 2.19
N PHE A 835 -52.42 44.14 2.90
CA PHE A 835 -51.24 43.90 3.72
C PHE A 835 -50.73 42.47 3.44
N ASP A 836 -49.42 42.25 3.48
CA ASP A 836 -48.84 40.90 3.42
C ASP A 836 -49.19 40.14 4.70
N GLY A 837 -50.05 39.14 4.59
CA GLY A 837 -50.41 38.26 5.71
C GLY A 837 -49.28 37.31 6.11
N GLY A 838 -48.19 37.23 5.33
CA GLY A 838 -47.12 36.28 5.53
C GLY A 838 -47.57 34.84 5.29
N THR A 839 -47.02 33.90 6.05
CA THR A 839 -47.26 32.44 5.91
C THR A 839 -48.37 31.93 6.83
N ASN A 840 -49.35 32.77 7.18
CA ASN A 840 -50.50 32.40 8.01
C ASN A 840 -51.80 32.71 7.27
N LYS A 841 -52.55 31.67 6.88
CA LYS A 841 -53.80 31.81 6.11
C LYS A 841 -54.84 32.74 6.78
N ALA A 842 -54.88 32.81 8.12
CA ALA A 842 -55.88 33.57 8.87
C ALA A 842 -55.64 35.08 8.92
N THR A 843 -54.44 35.55 8.56
CA THR A 843 -54.08 36.99 8.57
C THR A 843 -54.36 37.66 7.22
N TRP A 844 -54.60 36.86 6.17
CA TRP A 844 -54.96 37.34 4.85
C TRP A 844 -56.43 37.77 4.78
N GLY A 845 -56.70 38.89 4.09
CA GLY A 845 -58.06 39.38 3.90
C GLY A 845 -58.91 38.46 3.02
N ASN A 846 -58.28 37.78 2.07
CA ASN A 846 -58.91 36.80 1.19
C ASN A 846 -57.96 35.63 0.93
N CYS A 847 -58.51 34.41 0.88
CA CYS A 847 -57.82 33.21 0.45
C CYS A 847 -58.81 32.30 -0.26
N GLN A 848 -58.46 31.82 -1.46
CA GLN A 848 -59.31 30.93 -2.24
C GLN A 848 -58.52 29.71 -2.71
N THR A 849 -59.05 28.53 -2.41
CA THR A 849 -58.55 27.26 -2.94
C THR A 849 -58.93 27.13 -4.41
N ILE A 850 -57.94 26.85 -5.26
CA ILE A 850 -58.09 26.78 -6.71
C ILE A 850 -58.03 25.34 -7.25
N GLY A 851 -57.73 24.35 -6.40
CA GLY A 851 -57.84 22.92 -6.69
C GLY A 851 -56.53 22.15 -6.53
N ILE A 852 -56.53 20.89 -6.98
CA ILE A 852 -55.38 19.99 -6.89
C ILE A 852 -54.25 20.50 -7.80
N SER A 853 -53.04 20.47 -7.25
CA SER A 853 -51.82 20.90 -7.92
C SER A 853 -51.51 20.05 -9.15
N THR A 854 -51.16 20.71 -10.25
CA THR A 854 -50.71 20.09 -11.51
C THR A 854 -49.64 20.98 -12.13
N VAL A 855 -48.60 20.38 -12.72
CA VAL A 855 -47.46 21.14 -13.29
C VAL A 855 -47.92 22.14 -14.35
N GLY A 856 -47.24 23.29 -14.40
CA GLY A 856 -47.43 24.38 -15.35
C GLY A 856 -48.19 25.57 -14.81
N TRP A 857 -48.28 26.62 -15.65
CA TRP A 857 -48.87 27.91 -15.29
C TRP A 857 -50.31 27.80 -14.78
N LYS A 858 -50.55 28.46 -13.64
CA LYS A 858 -51.86 28.69 -13.04
C LYS A 858 -52.19 30.16 -13.10
N SER A 859 -53.47 30.47 -13.30
CA SER A 859 -54.01 31.82 -13.30
C SER A 859 -55.27 31.84 -12.45
N HIS A 860 -55.34 32.79 -11.52
CA HIS A 860 -56.51 33.01 -10.66
C HIS A 860 -56.95 34.46 -10.73
N SER A 861 -58.12 34.70 -11.34
CA SER A 861 -58.71 36.02 -11.44
C SER A 861 -59.36 36.45 -10.13
N VAL A 862 -58.92 37.58 -9.59
CA VAL A 862 -59.51 38.23 -8.41
C VAL A 862 -60.31 39.46 -8.82
N SER A 863 -61.42 39.72 -8.14
CA SER A 863 -62.32 40.84 -8.45
C SER A 863 -62.86 41.51 -7.17
N GLY A 864 -63.43 42.72 -7.30
CA GLY A 864 -63.92 43.50 -6.17
C GLY A 864 -62.81 44.27 -5.44
N LEU A 865 -61.69 44.52 -6.11
CA LEU A 865 -60.58 45.31 -5.58
C LEU A 865 -60.92 46.81 -5.55
N VAL A 866 -60.25 47.55 -4.67
CA VAL A 866 -60.39 49.01 -4.57
C VAL A 866 -59.38 49.67 -5.50
N SER A 867 -59.83 50.62 -6.32
CA SER A 867 -58.97 51.37 -7.27
C SER A 867 -57.90 52.20 -6.55
N GLY A 868 -56.69 52.26 -7.14
CA GLY A 868 -55.54 53.01 -6.64
C GLY A 868 -54.87 52.41 -5.40
N GLN A 869 -55.13 51.15 -5.07
CA GLN A 869 -54.56 50.47 -3.90
C GLN A 869 -53.53 49.41 -4.31
N THR A 870 -52.49 49.26 -3.49
CA THR A 870 -51.52 48.17 -3.64
C THR A 870 -51.98 46.95 -2.87
N TYR A 871 -52.04 45.81 -3.55
CA TYR A 871 -52.35 44.51 -2.98
C TYR A 871 -51.09 43.66 -2.92
N HIS A 872 -50.96 42.92 -1.83
CA HIS A 872 -50.01 41.83 -1.67
C HIS A 872 -50.73 40.51 -1.95
N TRP A 873 -50.00 39.54 -2.49
CA TRP A 873 -50.52 38.18 -2.64
C TRP A 873 -49.42 37.12 -2.58
N ARG A 874 -49.82 35.89 -2.26
CA ARG A 874 -48.98 34.68 -2.27
C ARG A 874 -49.78 33.50 -2.78
N ALA A 875 -49.12 32.58 -3.48
CA ALA A 875 -49.63 31.24 -3.69
C ALA A 875 -49.17 30.34 -2.54
N MET A 876 -50.04 29.40 -2.17
CA MET A 876 -49.79 28.42 -1.13
C MET A 876 -50.23 27.04 -1.63
N GLY A 877 -49.41 26.03 -1.39
CA GLY A 877 -49.83 24.64 -1.52
C GLY A 877 -49.87 23.98 -0.15
N GLU A 878 -50.85 23.10 0.05
CA GLU A 878 -51.07 22.38 1.30
C GLU A 878 -51.19 20.88 1.04
N ASN A 879 -50.40 20.08 1.76
CA ASN A 879 -50.39 18.62 1.78
C ASN A 879 -50.17 18.14 3.24
N ASP A 880 -49.88 16.85 3.42
CA ASP A 880 -49.64 16.27 4.74
C ASP A 880 -48.35 16.74 5.42
N ASN A 881 -47.37 17.28 4.67
CA ASN A 881 -46.17 17.91 5.25
C ASN A 881 -46.46 19.31 5.82
N GLY A 882 -47.55 19.95 5.39
CA GLY A 882 -47.97 21.27 5.84
C GLY A 882 -48.21 22.24 4.71
N GLN A 883 -47.81 23.50 4.91
CA GLN A 883 -48.09 24.60 3.97
C GLN A 883 -46.80 25.16 3.39
N THR A 884 -46.68 25.13 2.07
CA THR A 884 -45.59 25.76 1.31
C THR A 884 -46.08 27.07 0.72
N TRP A 885 -45.41 28.17 1.04
CA TRP A 885 -45.81 29.52 0.62
C TRP A 885 -44.77 30.12 -0.32
N THR A 886 -45.21 30.80 -1.37
CA THR A 886 -44.33 31.61 -2.21
C THR A 886 -43.83 32.85 -1.47
N GLN A 887 -42.84 33.52 -2.04
CA GLN A 887 -42.55 34.92 -1.69
C GLN A 887 -43.77 35.81 -1.98
N ALA A 888 -43.84 36.97 -1.31
CA ALA A 888 -44.89 37.95 -1.55
C ALA A 888 -44.70 38.63 -2.91
N ALA A 889 -45.75 38.66 -3.72
CA ALA A 889 -45.87 39.49 -4.90
C ALA A 889 -46.79 40.69 -4.60
N ILE A 890 -46.62 41.78 -5.35
CA ILE A 890 -47.39 43.01 -5.19
C ILE A 890 -47.86 43.55 -6.53
N PHE A 891 -49.07 44.10 -6.56
CA PHE A 891 -49.59 44.81 -7.72
C PHE A 891 -50.45 46.00 -7.27
N THR A 892 -50.62 47.01 -8.12
CA THR A 892 -51.43 48.20 -7.83
C THR A 892 -52.56 48.34 -8.83
N THR A 893 -53.80 48.43 -8.35
CA THR A 893 -54.98 48.64 -9.20
C THR A 893 -54.97 50.01 -9.86
N THR A 894 -55.44 50.09 -11.11
CA THR A 894 -55.43 51.33 -11.92
C THR A 894 -56.41 52.39 -11.47
#